data_AF-A0A498ATB6-F1
#
_entry.id   AF-A0A498ATB6-F1
#
_cell.length_a   1.000
_cell.length_b   1.000
_cell.length_c   1.000
_cell.angle_alpha   90.00
_cell.angle_beta   90.00
_cell.angle_gamma   90.00
#
_symmetry.space_group_name_H-M   'P 1'
#
loop_
_entity.id
_entity.type
_entity.pdbx_description
1 polymer ?
#
loop_
_entity_poly.entity_id
_entity_poly.type
_entity_poly.pdbx_seq_one_letter_code
_entity_poly.pdbx_strand_id
1 'polypeptide(L)'
;MPVARRLALLLFIPLAATLVFAAWGVASTSRQALDADRLQSLVAVSASAGEAIHQLGRERELAARLVSDPQAGLNAYLEQVTGSDRAVDAYRRHRDRVDSAGLRELVGPFDEQLRLLPALREQVRARSTSLTAVLVRYRVSISQGLTVRESVGQVGGAGGAVADQLRVAAALSRAAEYAAIQQVSVATGNGVVLTPAVQAELAATRAGYDEALLAVTQRSSARWRSWLDQALIGSQVLAAQRFDDSVARTQVGQRLRVHARAWTAATSERRDRLHEVQTRVDGDIAAKVGRQRTEQWVTTGVLSGTAVSLVAAAAALTWRQGRALARRLRRVRDAVTRVAERDLPDLVRRVDAADPADPASVPPPAAALASGSARDEVDEVAAAFDSLALNTYRISTDLARQRRVAAGAVEAVGRRCQGMTHRLLRELDMAERDEKDAATLATFFAVDSLAAQLLHATQSLLVLSGRSLGAVHPQPAELVTVAQAAQGRIQEYRRVRLGVIDERVLVPPPMIDDLVHLLASLLDNATRYSPGDALVTGHLLGNRAIIQVTDTGPGIKPDLLARLNAELAEPAPMIEVEHIRRQGLATVALLAAAHGLRVRLLPGQPHGTVAEVEIPADKLLISIPEPAALPPGPIAGRRAPGGTPASTLTLPAPTAVPARRGGSAALPARRRPPAPSTTDGPTQALPVIPVPRRATEPESTPAYDETARHLPPPAWFVEGATVHMPSTPARGLPGQDTTTANGLPKRQPKATFTPPPPPAADAPVRSMGGLASTAGAYQRGLDRRFPQSKGQS
;
A
#
# COMPACT_ATOMS: atom_id res chain seq x y z
N MET A 1 3.60 -5.04 -12.56
CA MET A 1 3.65 -3.90 -11.61
C MET A 1 3.07 -4.31 -10.27
N PRO A 2 3.61 -3.84 -9.12
CA PRO A 2 3.04 -4.11 -7.81
C PRO A 2 1.64 -3.49 -7.66
N VAL A 3 0.75 -4.14 -6.90
CA VAL A 3 -0.64 -3.71 -6.67
C VAL A 3 -0.72 -2.26 -6.17
N ALA A 4 0.23 -1.85 -5.32
CA ALA A 4 0.35 -0.47 -4.85
C ALA A 4 0.53 0.57 -5.96
N ARG A 5 1.24 0.26 -7.07
CA ARG A 5 1.34 1.16 -8.23
C ARG A 5 0.02 1.25 -9.00
N ARG A 6 -0.71 0.13 -9.18
CA ARG A 6 -2.02 0.14 -9.83
C ARG A 6 -3.03 0.99 -9.04
N LEU A 7 -3.11 0.79 -7.72
CA LEU A 7 -3.96 1.61 -6.83
C LEU A 7 -3.58 3.09 -6.85
N ALA A 8 -2.28 3.42 -6.80
CA ALA A 8 -1.82 4.80 -6.90
C ALA A 8 -2.21 5.45 -8.24
N LEU A 9 -2.14 4.72 -9.35
CA LEU A 9 -2.50 5.21 -10.69
C LEU A 9 -4.01 5.42 -10.83
N LEU A 10 -4.82 4.54 -10.25
CA LEU A 10 -6.28 4.65 -10.19
C LEU A 10 -6.74 5.87 -9.36
N LEU A 11 -6.03 6.18 -8.28
CA LEU A 11 -6.25 7.37 -7.45
C LEU A 11 -5.64 8.66 -8.04
N PHE A 12 -4.63 8.55 -8.91
CA PHE A 12 -3.98 9.70 -9.53
C PHE A 12 -4.88 10.40 -10.55
N ILE A 13 -5.66 9.66 -11.34
CA ILE A 13 -6.54 10.23 -12.38
C ILE A 13 -7.55 11.26 -11.81
N PRO A 14 -8.37 10.95 -10.78
CA PRO A 14 -9.29 11.94 -10.22
C PRO A 14 -8.56 13.08 -9.49
N LEU A 15 -7.37 12.84 -8.91
CA LEU A 15 -6.55 13.89 -8.30
C LEU A 15 -5.96 14.85 -9.35
N ALA A 16 -5.52 14.34 -10.50
CA ALA A 16 -5.05 15.14 -11.61
C ALA A 16 -6.20 15.96 -12.22
N ALA A 17 -7.39 15.37 -12.36
CA ALA A 17 -8.57 16.08 -12.82
C ALA A 17 -8.98 17.24 -11.89
N THR A 18 -9.02 17.01 -10.57
CA THR A 18 -9.31 18.10 -9.60
C THR A 18 -8.22 19.16 -9.58
N LEU A 19 -6.94 18.78 -9.71
CA LEU A 19 -5.83 19.73 -9.79
C LEU A 19 -5.88 20.58 -11.07
N VAL A 20 -6.22 20.00 -12.23
CA VAL A 20 -6.43 20.73 -13.48
C VAL A 20 -7.63 21.68 -13.37
N PHE A 21 -8.74 21.22 -12.79
CA PHE A 21 -9.94 22.06 -12.63
C PHE A 21 -9.71 23.21 -11.65
N ALA A 22 -9.00 22.96 -10.55
CA ALA A 22 -8.59 23.99 -9.60
C ALA A 22 -7.60 24.99 -10.23
N ALA A 23 -6.59 24.51 -10.96
CA ALA A 23 -5.65 25.37 -11.68
C ALA A 23 -6.37 26.24 -12.74
N TRP A 24 -7.36 25.70 -13.44
CA TRP A 24 -8.18 26.45 -14.40
C TRP A 24 -9.09 27.49 -13.72
N GLY A 25 -9.70 27.14 -12.58
CA GLY A 25 -10.48 28.08 -11.75
C GLY A 25 -9.63 29.22 -11.21
N VAL A 26 -8.44 28.93 -10.69
CA VAL A 26 -7.46 29.94 -10.22
C VAL A 26 -6.96 30.79 -11.39
N ALA A 27 -6.63 30.20 -12.53
CA ALA A 27 -6.12 30.93 -13.70
C ALA A 27 -7.17 31.81 -14.40
N SER A 28 -8.46 31.47 -14.30
CA SER A 28 -9.56 32.28 -14.83
C SER A 28 -9.92 33.44 -13.89
N THR A 29 -10.03 33.18 -12.59
CA THR A 29 -10.26 34.23 -11.58
C THR A 29 -9.08 35.21 -11.47
N SER A 30 -7.83 34.73 -11.56
CA SER A 30 -6.63 35.58 -11.62
C SER A 30 -6.63 36.54 -12.82
N ARG A 31 -7.12 36.09 -13.99
CA ARG A 31 -7.27 36.97 -15.17
C ARG A 31 -8.28 38.09 -14.91
N GLN A 32 -9.44 37.76 -14.34
CA GLN A 32 -10.46 38.76 -13.99
C GLN A 32 -9.92 39.81 -12.99
N ALA A 33 -9.09 39.38 -12.01
CA ALA A 33 -8.46 40.28 -11.06
C ALA A 33 -7.42 41.22 -11.71
N LEU A 34 -6.67 40.73 -12.71
CA LEU A 34 -5.74 41.54 -13.52
C LEU A 34 -6.48 42.53 -14.43
N ASP A 35 -7.58 42.11 -15.07
CA ASP A 35 -8.42 42.98 -15.91
C ASP A 35 -9.02 44.13 -15.08
N ALA A 36 -9.43 43.86 -13.84
CA ALA A 36 -9.93 44.87 -12.91
C ALA A 36 -8.87 45.90 -12.49
N ASP A 37 -7.63 45.45 -12.27
CA ASP A 37 -6.50 46.31 -11.93
C ASP A 37 -6.09 47.21 -13.10
N ARG A 38 -6.06 46.63 -14.31
CA ARG A 38 -5.84 47.36 -15.56
C ARG A 38 -6.93 48.42 -15.78
N LEU A 39 -8.20 48.08 -15.56
CA LEU A 39 -9.31 49.01 -15.68
C LEU A 39 -9.20 50.18 -14.70
N GLN A 40 -8.84 49.92 -13.44
CA GLN A 40 -8.63 50.99 -12.45
C GLN A 40 -7.50 51.94 -12.87
N SER A 41 -6.39 51.39 -13.37
CA SER A 41 -5.25 52.18 -13.83
C SER A 41 -5.59 53.03 -15.07
N LEU A 42 -6.40 52.52 -16.00
CA LEU A 42 -6.90 53.27 -17.16
C LEU A 42 -7.85 54.41 -16.78
N VAL A 43 -8.71 54.22 -15.79
CA VAL A 43 -9.53 55.30 -15.21
C VAL A 43 -8.63 56.39 -14.61
N ALA A 44 -7.55 56.02 -13.92
CA ALA A 44 -6.60 56.97 -13.36
C ALA A 44 -5.80 57.73 -14.44
N VAL A 45 -5.44 57.08 -15.56
CA VAL A 45 -4.85 57.74 -16.75
C VAL A 45 -5.84 58.75 -17.34
N SER A 46 -7.12 58.37 -17.50
CA SER A 46 -8.15 59.30 -17.97
C SER A 46 -8.28 60.52 -17.07
N ALA A 47 -8.48 60.31 -15.76
CA ALA A 47 -8.67 61.36 -14.77
C ALA A 47 -7.48 62.34 -14.73
N SER A 48 -6.26 61.82 -14.69
CA SER A 48 -5.04 62.65 -14.68
C SER A 48 -4.78 63.38 -16.00
N ALA A 49 -5.18 62.81 -17.16
CA ALA A 49 -5.20 63.55 -18.42
C ALA A 49 -6.20 64.73 -18.38
N GLY A 50 -7.33 64.56 -17.68
CA GLY A 50 -8.34 65.63 -17.50
C GLY A 50 -7.83 66.80 -16.69
N GLU A 51 -7.10 66.51 -15.61
CA GLU A 51 -6.39 67.53 -14.82
C GLU A 51 -5.30 68.22 -15.64
N ALA A 52 -4.49 67.47 -16.39
CA ALA A 52 -3.47 68.05 -17.27
C ALA A 52 -4.08 68.97 -18.34
N ILE A 53 -5.18 68.57 -18.99
CA ILE A 53 -5.92 69.41 -19.95
C ILE A 53 -6.43 70.69 -19.29
N HIS A 54 -7.02 70.61 -18.10
CA HIS A 54 -7.53 71.77 -17.37
C HIS A 54 -6.41 72.78 -17.05
N GLN A 55 -5.29 72.30 -16.49
CA GLN A 55 -4.15 73.16 -16.15
C GLN A 55 -3.48 73.76 -17.39
N LEU A 56 -3.32 73.00 -18.48
CA LEU A 56 -2.82 73.52 -19.76
C LEU A 56 -3.79 74.54 -20.39
N GLY A 57 -5.09 74.40 -20.17
CA GLY A 57 -6.09 75.39 -20.55
C GLY A 57 -5.89 76.73 -19.82
N ARG A 58 -5.67 76.69 -18.50
CA ARG A 58 -5.33 77.88 -17.68
C ARG A 58 -3.96 78.47 -18.06
N GLU A 59 -2.98 77.61 -18.37
CA GLU A 59 -1.66 78.03 -18.85
C GLU A 59 -1.76 78.77 -20.20
N ARG A 60 -2.59 78.29 -21.13
CA ARG A 60 -2.90 78.96 -22.40
C ARG A 60 -3.52 80.34 -22.17
N GLU A 61 -4.47 80.46 -21.27
CA GLU A 61 -5.14 81.74 -20.95
C GLU A 61 -4.13 82.79 -20.44
N LEU A 62 -3.21 82.40 -19.55
CA LEU A 62 -2.16 83.28 -19.04
C LEU A 62 -1.04 83.55 -20.06
N ALA A 63 -0.66 82.56 -20.88
CA ALA A 63 0.30 82.73 -21.98
C ALA A 63 -0.22 83.74 -23.02
N ALA A 64 -1.49 83.59 -23.42
CA ALA A 64 -2.16 84.50 -24.34
C ALA A 64 -2.19 85.93 -23.80
N ARG A 65 -2.50 86.12 -22.50
CA ARG A 65 -2.43 87.41 -21.83
C ARG A 65 -1.00 87.97 -21.79
N LEU A 66 0.01 87.15 -21.47
CA LEU A 66 1.42 87.58 -21.36
C LEU A 66 2.01 88.06 -22.69
N VAL A 67 1.53 87.52 -23.81
CA VAL A 67 1.95 87.91 -25.18
C VAL A 67 1.12 89.09 -25.72
N SER A 68 -0.13 89.26 -25.31
CA SER A 68 -1.02 90.32 -25.82
C SER A 68 -1.03 91.62 -25.00
N ASP A 69 -0.78 91.55 -23.70
CA ASP A 69 -0.77 92.70 -22.78
C ASP A 69 0.67 92.95 -22.29
N PRO A 70 1.35 94.03 -22.72
CA PRO A 70 2.71 94.34 -22.29
C PRO A 70 2.85 94.47 -20.76
N GLN A 71 1.78 94.88 -20.07
CA GLN A 71 1.71 95.06 -18.61
C GLN A 71 1.41 93.77 -17.84
N ALA A 72 1.16 92.65 -18.53
CA ALA A 72 0.93 91.36 -17.88
C ALA A 72 2.22 90.85 -17.20
N GLY A 73 2.14 90.62 -15.89
CA GLY A 73 3.26 90.14 -15.08
C GLY A 73 3.58 88.66 -15.33
N LEU A 74 4.87 88.36 -15.49
CA LEU A 74 5.40 87.02 -15.75
C LEU A 74 5.12 86.01 -14.61
N ASN A 75 5.08 86.47 -13.35
CA ASN A 75 5.02 85.59 -12.17
C ASN A 75 3.78 84.67 -12.16
N ALA A 76 2.60 85.19 -12.48
CA ALA A 76 1.36 84.39 -12.52
C ALA A 76 1.42 83.28 -13.59
N TYR A 77 2.10 83.54 -14.71
CA TYR A 77 2.34 82.53 -15.73
C TYR A 77 3.31 81.43 -15.25
N LEU A 78 4.40 81.80 -14.57
CA LEU A 78 5.35 80.84 -14.01
C LEU A 78 4.75 79.96 -12.90
N GLU A 79 3.88 80.53 -12.06
CA GLU A 79 3.11 79.79 -11.06
C GLU A 79 2.18 78.76 -11.72
N GLN A 80 1.43 79.17 -12.76
CA GLN A 80 0.55 78.26 -13.51
C GLN A 80 1.33 77.17 -14.26
N VAL A 81 2.51 77.47 -14.84
CA VAL A 81 3.41 76.45 -15.43
C VAL A 81 3.77 75.38 -14.38
N THR A 82 4.07 75.81 -13.14
CA THR A 82 4.37 74.90 -12.02
C THR A 82 3.13 74.06 -11.60
N GLY A 83 1.92 74.59 -11.81
CA GLY A 83 0.67 73.83 -11.67
C GLY A 83 0.51 72.76 -12.75
N SER A 84 0.67 73.16 -14.02
CA SER A 84 0.58 72.27 -15.17
C SER A 84 1.60 71.15 -15.14
N ASP A 85 2.84 71.42 -14.72
CA ASP A 85 3.89 70.38 -14.64
C ASP A 85 3.56 69.31 -13.61
N ARG A 86 3.01 69.69 -12.45
CA ARG A 86 2.53 68.72 -11.45
C ARG A 86 1.41 67.83 -11.99
N ALA A 87 0.51 68.37 -12.82
CA ALA A 87 -0.56 67.61 -13.47
C ALA A 87 -0.03 66.69 -14.57
N VAL A 88 0.87 67.19 -15.43
CA VAL A 88 1.53 66.42 -16.50
C VAL A 88 2.35 65.27 -15.91
N ASP A 89 3.09 65.49 -14.83
CA ASP A 89 3.86 64.43 -14.17
C ASP A 89 2.98 63.43 -13.41
N ALA A 90 1.82 63.87 -12.89
CA ALA A 90 0.82 62.93 -12.37
C ALA A 90 0.28 62.03 -13.49
N TYR A 91 -0.07 62.60 -14.63
CA TYR A 91 -0.49 61.85 -15.82
C TYR A 91 0.57 60.84 -16.28
N ARG A 92 1.83 61.26 -16.44
CA ARG A 92 2.96 60.36 -16.78
C ARG A 92 3.08 59.20 -15.78
N ARG A 93 3.06 59.49 -14.47
CA ARG A 93 3.10 58.44 -13.43
C ARG A 93 1.91 57.47 -13.47
N HIS A 94 0.75 57.87 -13.97
CA HIS A 94 -0.39 56.95 -14.15
C HIS A 94 -0.26 56.14 -15.44
N ARG A 95 0.17 56.77 -16.54
CA ARG A 95 0.46 56.12 -17.84
C ARG A 95 1.51 55.02 -17.67
N ASP A 96 2.62 55.31 -16.98
CA ASP A 96 3.77 54.40 -16.84
C ASP A 96 3.49 53.16 -16.00
N ARG A 97 2.36 53.10 -15.29
CA ARG A 97 1.90 51.90 -14.59
C ARG A 97 1.14 50.93 -15.49
N VAL A 98 0.81 51.31 -16.73
CA VAL A 98 -0.03 50.53 -17.65
C VAL A 98 0.76 50.17 -18.91
N ASP A 99 1.44 49.01 -18.89
CA ASP A 99 1.98 48.46 -20.13
C ASP A 99 0.87 47.82 -20.97
N SER A 100 0.46 48.51 -22.03
CA SER A 100 -0.22 47.87 -23.15
C SER A 100 0.02 48.61 -24.46
N ALA A 101 0.23 47.85 -25.54
CA ALA A 101 0.55 48.40 -26.86
C ALA A 101 -0.49 49.41 -27.35
N GLY A 102 -1.79 49.08 -27.26
CA GLY A 102 -2.86 49.98 -27.66
C GLY A 102 -2.95 51.26 -26.84
N LEU A 103 -2.61 51.23 -25.53
CA LEU A 103 -2.54 52.46 -24.74
C LEU A 103 -1.33 53.31 -25.18
N ARG A 104 -0.17 52.69 -25.41
CA ARG A 104 1.04 53.38 -25.90
C ARG A 104 0.79 54.09 -27.23
N GLU A 105 0.05 53.45 -28.15
CA GLU A 105 -0.38 54.06 -29.42
C GLU A 105 -1.34 55.24 -29.20
N LEU A 106 -2.34 55.10 -28.31
CA LEU A 106 -3.29 56.16 -27.99
C LEU A 106 -2.65 57.39 -27.33
N VAL A 107 -1.69 57.20 -26.41
CA VAL A 107 -1.08 58.31 -25.64
C VAL A 107 0.08 58.99 -26.38
N GLY A 108 0.74 58.30 -27.31
CA GLY A 108 1.91 58.79 -28.03
C GLY A 108 1.75 60.20 -28.64
N PRO A 109 0.65 60.51 -29.36
CA PRO A 109 0.42 61.84 -29.90
C PRO A 109 0.33 62.95 -28.84
N PHE A 110 -0.28 62.66 -27.67
CA PHE A 110 -0.36 63.61 -26.57
C PHE A 110 1.00 63.78 -25.89
N ASP A 111 1.70 62.68 -25.63
CA ASP A 111 3.04 62.69 -25.03
C ASP A 111 4.06 63.48 -25.87
N GLU A 112 3.98 63.39 -27.20
CA GLU A 112 4.82 64.19 -28.09
C GLU A 112 4.51 65.70 -27.99
N GLN A 113 3.24 66.11 -27.87
CA GLN A 113 2.91 67.51 -27.61
C GLN A 113 3.42 67.95 -26.22
N LEU A 114 3.29 67.11 -25.20
CA LEU A 114 3.83 67.38 -23.86
C LEU A 114 5.37 67.49 -23.85
N ARG A 115 6.06 66.81 -24.76
CA ARG A 115 7.53 66.91 -24.96
C ARG A 115 7.93 68.26 -25.58
N LEU A 116 7.05 68.88 -26.37
CA LEU A 116 7.29 70.16 -27.05
C LEU A 116 6.92 71.39 -26.19
N LEU A 117 6.14 71.22 -25.11
CA LEU A 117 5.73 72.31 -24.21
C LEU A 117 6.87 73.18 -23.66
N PRO A 118 8.04 72.65 -23.22
CA PRO A 118 9.11 73.50 -22.68
C PRO A 118 9.62 74.54 -23.68
N ALA A 119 9.75 74.16 -24.96
CA ALA A 119 10.19 75.09 -26.02
C ALA A 119 9.15 76.19 -26.29
N LEU A 120 7.85 75.86 -26.22
CA LEU A 120 6.77 76.85 -26.32
C LEU A 120 6.79 77.83 -25.13
N ARG A 121 7.02 77.32 -23.91
CA ARG A 121 7.09 78.13 -22.70
C ARG A 121 8.25 79.12 -22.73
N GLU A 122 9.41 78.73 -23.22
CA GLU A 122 10.53 79.65 -23.43
C GLU A 122 10.20 80.75 -24.45
N GLN A 123 9.55 80.42 -25.57
CA GLN A 123 9.09 81.41 -26.54
C GLN A 123 8.07 82.40 -25.95
N VAL A 124 7.18 81.93 -25.07
CA VAL A 124 6.21 82.76 -24.35
C VAL A 124 6.91 83.64 -23.30
N ARG A 125 7.86 83.10 -22.53
CA ARG A 125 8.68 83.85 -21.55
C ARG A 125 9.47 84.97 -22.22
N ALA A 126 10.09 84.69 -23.37
CA ALA A 126 10.83 85.66 -24.16
C ALA A 126 9.93 86.63 -24.97
N ARG A 127 8.60 86.45 -24.95
CA ARG A 127 7.62 87.15 -25.81
C ARG A 127 7.99 87.11 -27.31
N SER A 128 8.71 86.07 -27.75
CA SER A 128 9.26 85.93 -29.10
C SER A 128 8.36 85.13 -30.06
N THR A 129 7.06 85.09 -29.77
CA THR A 129 6.06 84.28 -30.49
C THR A 129 4.76 85.05 -30.66
N SER A 130 3.99 84.75 -31.71
CA SER A 130 2.71 85.41 -31.95
C SER A 130 1.59 84.81 -31.11
N LEU A 131 0.59 85.64 -30.76
CA LEU A 131 -0.60 85.20 -30.04
C LEU A 131 -1.28 84.00 -30.73
N THR A 132 -1.44 84.05 -32.05
CA THR A 132 -2.00 82.95 -32.85
C THR A 132 -1.19 81.66 -32.72
N ALA A 133 0.15 81.74 -32.74
CA ALA A 133 1.01 80.56 -32.60
C ALA A 133 0.90 79.91 -31.21
N VAL A 134 0.80 80.71 -30.15
CA VAL A 134 0.54 80.24 -28.78
C VAL A 134 -0.79 79.50 -28.71
N LEU A 135 -1.87 80.13 -29.17
CA LEU A 135 -3.22 79.57 -29.10
C LEU A 135 -3.35 78.27 -29.89
N VAL A 136 -2.79 78.20 -31.11
CA VAL A 136 -2.81 76.98 -31.93
C VAL A 136 -2.01 75.85 -31.27
N ARG A 137 -0.79 76.10 -30.76
CA ARG A 137 0.03 75.03 -30.14
C ARG A 137 -0.59 74.46 -28.87
N TYR A 138 -1.13 75.29 -27.98
CA TYR A 138 -1.87 74.79 -26.82
C TYR A 138 -3.18 74.08 -27.23
N ARG A 139 -3.92 74.57 -28.24
CA ARG A 139 -5.15 73.90 -28.76
C ARG A 139 -4.84 72.50 -29.29
N VAL A 140 -3.75 72.31 -30.05
CA VAL A 140 -3.30 70.98 -30.50
C VAL A 140 -2.93 70.09 -29.31
N SER A 141 -2.19 70.61 -28.34
CA SER A 141 -1.81 69.86 -27.13
C SER A 141 -3.04 69.37 -26.35
N ILE A 142 -4.02 70.26 -26.13
CA ILE A 142 -5.28 69.96 -25.45
C ILE A 142 -6.12 68.97 -26.25
N SER A 143 -6.22 69.11 -27.58
CA SER A 143 -7.02 68.19 -28.39
C SER A 143 -6.51 66.75 -28.35
N GLN A 144 -5.19 66.54 -28.34
CA GLN A 144 -4.63 65.18 -28.19
C GLN A 144 -4.95 64.58 -26.81
N GLY A 145 -4.90 65.39 -25.75
CA GLY A 145 -5.34 64.95 -24.41
C GLY A 145 -6.83 64.57 -24.36
N LEU A 146 -7.70 65.32 -25.05
CA LEU A 146 -9.13 64.98 -25.16
C LEU A 146 -9.34 63.64 -25.89
N THR A 147 -8.59 63.38 -26.97
CA THR A 147 -8.62 62.08 -27.67
C THR A 147 -8.24 60.92 -26.73
N VAL A 148 -7.24 61.11 -25.85
CA VAL A 148 -6.90 60.10 -24.82
C VAL A 148 -8.11 59.81 -23.93
N ARG A 149 -8.80 60.83 -23.39
CA ARG A 149 -9.98 60.64 -22.52
C ARG A 149 -11.16 59.98 -23.23
N GLU A 150 -11.37 60.25 -24.52
CA GLU A 150 -12.47 59.67 -25.30
C GLU A 150 -12.26 58.19 -25.61
N SER A 151 -11.03 57.80 -25.98
CA SER A 151 -10.73 56.45 -26.50
C SER A 151 -10.13 55.49 -25.47
N VAL A 152 -9.63 55.96 -24.31
CA VAL A 152 -9.04 55.09 -23.28
C VAL A 152 -9.99 53.99 -22.79
N GLY A 153 -11.30 54.27 -22.73
CA GLY A 153 -12.33 53.29 -22.40
C GLY A 153 -12.51 52.18 -23.46
N GLN A 154 -12.24 52.46 -24.74
CA GLN A 154 -12.32 51.47 -25.82
C GLN A 154 -11.07 50.58 -25.86
N VAL A 155 -9.89 51.20 -25.85
CA VAL A 155 -8.58 50.53 -25.84
C VAL A 155 -8.40 49.63 -24.62
N GLY A 156 -9.02 50.00 -23.50
CA GLY A 156 -8.94 49.30 -22.23
C GLY A 156 -9.65 47.95 -22.14
N GLY A 157 -10.50 47.59 -23.10
CA GLY A 157 -11.44 46.48 -22.94
C GLY A 157 -12.47 46.72 -21.82
N ALA A 158 -12.70 47.98 -21.46
CA ALA A 158 -13.65 48.32 -20.41
C ALA A 158 -15.06 47.83 -20.79
N GLY A 159 -15.76 47.17 -19.87
CA GLY A 159 -17.16 46.81 -20.08
C GLY A 159 -17.98 48.04 -20.45
N GLY A 160 -18.94 47.90 -21.37
CA GLY A 160 -19.60 49.03 -22.06
C GLY A 160 -20.04 50.17 -21.15
N ALA A 161 -20.62 49.85 -19.99
CA ALA A 161 -21.01 50.83 -18.98
C ALA A 161 -19.86 51.72 -18.47
N VAL A 162 -18.65 51.18 -18.23
CA VAL A 162 -17.49 51.98 -17.78
C VAL A 162 -16.92 52.81 -18.94
N ALA A 163 -16.94 52.29 -20.17
CA ALA A 163 -16.58 53.06 -21.35
C ALA A 163 -17.54 54.25 -21.58
N ASP A 164 -18.86 54.06 -21.40
CA ASP A 164 -19.83 55.15 -21.45
C ASP A 164 -19.65 56.18 -20.33
N GLN A 165 -19.33 55.71 -19.11
CA GLN A 165 -19.00 56.58 -17.99
C GLN A 165 -17.75 57.45 -18.28
N LEU A 166 -16.70 56.90 -18.88
CA LEU A 166 -15.51 57.65 -19.30
C LEU A 166 -15.82 58.64 -20.43
N ARG A 167 -16.69 58.29 -21.39
CA ARG A 167 -17.17 59.23 -22.43
C ARG A 167 -17.92 60.42 -21.85
N VAL A 168 -18.69 60.25 -20.78
CA VAL A 168 -19.32 61.37 -20.06
C VAL A 168 -18.26 62.30 -19.46
N ALA A 169 -17.24 61.73 -18.81
CA ALA A 169 -16.15 62.52 -18.25
C ALA A 169 -15.31 63.25 -19.33
N ALA A 170 -15.15 62.66 -20.51
CA ALA A 170 -14.52 63.29 -21.66
C ALA A 170 -15.39 64.39 -22.30
N ALA A 171 -16.71 64.20 -22.35
CA ALA A 171 -17.65 65.21 -22.84
C ALA A 171 -17.70 66.44 -21.94
N LEU A 172 -17.56 66.29 -20.61
CA LEU A 172 -17.34 67.41 -19.68
C LEU A 172 -16.06 68.19 -20.02
N SER A 173 -14.96 67.49 -20.30
CA SER A 173 -13.70 68.11 -20.73
C SER A 173 -13.85 68.88 -22.05
N ARG A 174 -14.58 68.32 -23.03
CA ARG A 174 -14.92 69.01 -24.28
C ARG A 174 -15.74 70.28 -24.03
N ALA A 175 -16.78 70.22 -23.22
CA ALA A 175 -17.59 71.41 -22.88
C ALA A 175 -16.71 72.50 -22.25
N ALA A 176 -15.84 72.14 -21.30
CA ALA A 176 -14.90 73.07 -20.69
C ALA A 176 -13.89 73.67 -21.71
N GLU A 177 -13.45 72.91 -22.72
CA GLU A 177 -12.57 73.40 -23.78
C GLU A 177 -13.29 74.29 -24.81
N TYR A 178 -14.51 73.97 -25.23
CA TYR A 178 -15.29 74.84 -26.11
C TYR A 178 -15.53 76.22 -25.49
N ALA A 179 -15.87 76.27 -24.20
CA ALA A 179 -15.97 77.52 -23.43
C ALA A 179 -14.65 78.30 -23.41
N ALA A 180 -13.50 77.61 -23.37
CA ALA A 180 -12.17 78.23 -23.34
C ALA A 180 -11.74 78.80 -24.69
N ILE A 181 -12.02 78.08 -25.79
CA ILE A 181 -11.79 78.58 -27.16
C ILE A 181 -12.65 79.83 -27.39
N GLN A 182 -13.94 79.77 -27.03
CA GLN A 182 -14.85 80.91 -27.13
C GLN A 182 -14.36 82.10 -26.30
N GLN A 183 -13.87 81.88 -25.07
CA GLN A 183 -13.29 82.92 -24.22
C GLN A 183 -12.11 83.64 -24.87
N VAL A 184 -11.20 82.88 -25.49
CA VAL A 184 -10.06 83.43 -26.22
C VAL A 184 -10.52 84.23 -27.44
N SER A 185 -11.36 83.65 -28.31
CA SER A 185 -11.81 84.33 -29.54
C SER A 185 -12.55 85.64 -29.23
N VAL A 186 -13.41 85.66 -28.19
CA VAL A 186 -14.07 86.89 -27.70
C VAL A 186 -13.06 87.90 -27.14
N ALA A 187 -12.09 87.46 -26.32
CA ALA A 187 -11.08 88.34 -25.75
C ALA A 187 -10.22 89.01 -26.84
N THR A 188 -9.85 88.28 -27.89
CA THR A 188 -9.08 88.82 -29.03
C THR A 188 -9.92 89.66 -29.99
N GLY A 189 -11.22 89.38 -30.11
CA GLY A 189 -12.14 90.10 -31.00
C GLY A 189 -12.78 91.34 -30.39
N ASN A 190 -12.63 91.59 -29.08
CA ASN A 190 -13.33 92.67 -28.40
C ASN A 190 -12.89 94.06 -28.91
N GLY A 191 -13.86 94.90 -29.28
CA GLY A 191 -13.62 96.20 -29.91
C GLY A 191 -13.32 96.15 -31.41
N VAL A 192 -12.99 94.98 -31.96
CA VAL A 192 -12.79 94.75 -33.40
C VAL A 192 -14.15 94.57 -34.10
N VAL A 193 -14.20 94.88 -35.39
CA VAL A 193 -15.37 94.60 -36.23
C VAL A 193 -15.48 93.09 -36.46
N LEU A 194 -16.66 92.52 -36.20
CA LEU A 194 -16.90 91.09 -36.32
C LEU A 194 -16.83 90.66 -37.80
N THR A 195 -15.89 89.76 -38.11
CA THR A 195 -15.73 89.17 -39.44
C THR A 195 -16.56 87.89 -39.58
N PRO A 196 -16.92 87.46 -40.81
CA PRO A 196 -17.63 86.20 -41.03
C PRO A 196 -16.91 84.99 -40.43
N ALA A 197 -15.58 84.95 -40.50
CA ALA A 197 -14.77 83.87 -39.96
C ALA A 197 -14.86 83.78 -38.42
N VAL A 198 -14.78 84.93 -37.71
CA VAL A 198 -14.92 84.97 -36.25
C VAL A 198 -16.36 84.63 -35.83
N GLN A 199 -17.37 85.10 -36.57
CA GLN A 199 -18.76 84.72 -36.29
C GLN A 199 -18.97 83.20 -36.46
N ALA A 200 -18.42 82.59 -37.51
CA ALA A 200 -18.50 81.16 -37.74
C ALA A 200 -17.77 80.35 -36.64
N GLU A 201 -16.59 80.78 -36.18
CA GLU A 201 -15.91 80.12 -35.05
C GLU A 201 -16.71 80.24 -33.74
N LEU A 202 -17.30 81.39 -33.45
CA LEU A 202 -18.15 81.59 -32.26
C LEU A 202 -19.43 80.74 -32.32
N ALA A 203 -20.06 80.63 -33.48
CA ALA A 203 -21.22 79.75 -33.68
C ALA A 203 -20.84 78.26 -33.54
N ALA A 204 -19.73 77.83 -34.13
CA ALA A 204 -19.26 76.45 -34.06
C ALA A 204 -18.81 76.04 -32.65
N THR A 205 -18.12 76.92 -31.93
CA THR A 205 -17.73 76.68 -30.53
C THR A 205 -18.94 76.62 -29.60
N ARG A 206 -19.95 77.47 -29.82
CA ARG A 206 -21.21 77.39 -29.07
C ARG A 206 -21.97 76.10 -29.34
N ALA A 207 -22.15 75.72 -30.61
CA ALA A 207 -22.81 74.47 -30.98
C ALA A 207 -22.10 73.25 -30.36
N GLY A 208 -20.76 73.21 -30.40
CA GLY A 208 -19.97 72.15 -29.77
C GLY A 208 -20.09 72.11 -28.24
N TYR A 209 -20.22 73.27 -27.58
CA TYR A 209 -20.49 73.35 -26.14
C TYR A 209 -21.85 72.73 -25.79
N ASP A 210 -22.91 73.13 -26.50
CA ASP A 210 -24.27 72.65 -26.26
C ASP A 210 -24.41 71.14 -26.61
N GLU A 211 -23.76 70.67 -27.69
CA GLU A 211 -23.67 69.24 -28.03
C GLU A 211 -22.94 68.43 -26.95
N ALA A 212 -21.82 68.92 -26.42
CA ALA A 212 -21.06 68.25 -25.37
C ALA A 212 -21.87 68.13 -24.07
N LEU A 213 -22.61 69.17 -23.67
CA LEU A 213 -23.53 69.09 -22.52
C LEU A 213 -24.71 68.14 -22.78
N LEU A 214 -25.24 68.09 -24.00
CA LEU A 214 -26.30 67.15 -24.38
C LEU A 214 -25.80 65.69 -24.31
N ALA A 215 -24.57 65.43 -24.75
CA ALA A 215 -23.93 64.12 -24.61
C ALA A 215 -23.71 63.72 -23.14
N VAL A 216 -23.40 64.67 -22.26
CA VAL A 216 -23.33 64.46 -20.81
C VAL A 216 -24.70 64.14 -20.23
N THR A 217 -25.73 64.96 -20.48
CA THR A 217 -27.06 64.78 -19.86
C THR A 217 -27.74 63.48 -20.26
N GLN A 218 -27.62 63.08 -21.54
CA GLN A 218 -28.20 61.82 -22.06
C GLN A 218 -27.56 60.56 -21.46
N ARG A 219 -26.23 60.55 -21.25
CA ARG A 219 -25.49 59.36 -20.78
C ARG A 219 -25.23 59.34 -19.27
N SER A 220 -25.38 60.47 -18.58
CA SER A 220 -25.16 60.59 -17.14
C SER A 220 -26.20 59.85 -16.30
N SER A 221 -25.77 59.43 -15.10
CA SER A 221 -26.69 59.02 -14.03
C SER A 221 -27.49 60.22 -13.51
N ALA A 222 -28.63 59.98 -12.83
CA ALA A 222 -29.40 61.05 -12.20
C ALA A 222 -28.58 61.85 -11.16
N ARG A 223 -27.67 61.19 -10.44
CA ARG A 223 -26.73 61.80 -9.48
C ARG A 223 -25.75 62.75 -10.18
N TRP A 224 -25.20 62.34 -11.33
CA TRP A 224 -24.26 63.17 -12.09
C TRP A 224 -24.94 64.35 -12.78
N ARG A 225 -26.18 64.17 -13.27
CA ARG A 225 -27.00 65.29 -13.76
C ARG A 225 -27.24 66.32 -12.67
N SER A 226 -27.64 65.90 -11.46
CA SER A 226 -27.80 66.81 -10.32
C SER A 226 -26.51 67.60 -9.99
N TRP A 227 -25.32 67.00 -10.12
CA TRP A 227 -24.05 67.74 -9.96
C TRP A 227 -23.81 68.76 -11.07
N LEU A 228 -24.12 68.40 -12.33
CA LEU A 228 -24.03 69.32 -13.46
C LEU A 228 -25.02 70.48 -13.30
N ASP A 229 -26.27 70.20 -12.96
CA ASP A 229 -27.32 71.19 -12.76
C ASP A 229 -26.92 72.16 -11.63
N GLN A 230 -26.42 71.65 -10.51
CA GLN A 230 -25.89 72.47 -9.41
C GLN A 230 -24.70 73.35 -9.82
N ALA A 231 -23.80 72.83 -10.66
CA ALA A 231 -22.63 73.58 -11.15
C ALA A 231 -22.97 74.61 -12.22
N LEU A 232 -24.08 74.44 -12.94
CA LEU A 232 -24.60 75.40 -13.92
C LEU A 232 -25.50 76.48 -13.27
N ILE A 233 -25.89 76.32 -12.00
CA ILE A 233 -26.59 77.33 -11.21
C ILE A 233 -25.58 78.26 -10.55
N GLY A 234 -25.74 79.57 -10.76
CA GLY A 234 -24.94 80.59 -10.06
C GLY A 234 -24.95 81.94 -10.78
N SER A 235 -24.72 83.02 -10.04
CA SER A 235 -24.71 84.39 -10.60
C SER A 235 -23.65 84.58 -11.69
N GLN A 236 -22.46 83.98 -11.52
CA GLN A 236 -21.36 83.99 -12.48
C GLN A 236 -21.68 83.18 -13.75
N VAL A 237 -22.24 81.96 -13.62
CA VAL A 237 -22.59 81.12 -14.78
C VAL A 237 -23.73 81.74 -15.60
N LEU A 238 -24.72 82.33 -14.91
CA LEU A 238 -25.78 83.13 -15.54
C LEU A 238 -25.22 84.40 -16.19
N ALA A 239 -24.21 85.06 -15.61
CA ALA A 239 -23.55 86.19 -16.23
C ALA A 239 -22.83 85.77 -17.52
N ALA A 240 -22.08 84.66 -17.49
CA ALA A 240 -21.47 84.07 -18.69
C ALA A 240 -22.51 83.73 -19.77
N GLN A 241 -23.72 83.29 -19.40
CA GLN A 241 -24.78 82.97 -20.36
C GLN A 241 -25.37 84.24 -21.02
N ARG A 242 -25.70 85.27 -20.22
CA ARG A 242 -26.15 86.57 -20.76
C ARG A 242 -25.11 87.20 -21.68
N PHE A 243 -23.83 86.96 -21.37
CA PHE A 243 -22.70 87.34 -22.19
C PHE A 243 -22.66 86.51 -23.49
N ASP A 244 -22.79 85.18 -23.46
CA ASP A 244 -22.90 84.35 -24.67
C ASP A 244 -24.01 84.88 -25.59
N ASP A 245 -25.18 85.19 -25.03
CA ASP A 245 -26.33 85.74 -25.74
C ASP A 245 -26.04 87.12 -26.35
N SER A 246 -25.18 87.95 -25.75
CA SER A 246 -24.82 89.26 -26.30
C SER A 246 -23.80 89.13 -27.45
N VAL A 247 -22.86 88.18 -27.36
CA VAL A 247 -21.95 87.82 -28.45
C VAL A 247 -22.75 87.28 -29.63
N ALA A 248 -23.67 86.34 -29.40
CA ALA A 248 -24.49 85.70 -30.44
C ALA A 248 -25.40 86.70 -31.20
N ARG A 249 -25.85 87.78 -30.55
CA ARG A 249 -26.64 88.86 -31.17
C ARG A 249 -25.82 89.87 -31.98
N THR A 250 -24.48 89.83 -31.90
CA THR A 250 -23.63 90.75 -32.66
C THR A 250 -23.56 90.30 -34.13
N GLN A 251 -23.94 91.18 -35.06
CA GLN A 251 -23.91 90.88 -36.49
C GLN A 251 -22.54 91.15 -37.13
N VAL A 252 -22.24 90.52 -38.27
CA VAL A 252 -21.08 90.84 -39.11
C VAL A 252 -21.06 92.34 -39.43
N GLY A 253 -19.89 92.97 -39.35
CA GLY A 253 -19.75 94.42 -39.56
C GLY A 253 -20.03 95.27 -38.33
N GLN A 254 -20.62 94.73 -37.26
CA GLN A 254 -20.72 95.42 -35.96
C GLN A 254 -19.46 95.19 -35.12
N ARG A 255 -19.14 96.12 -34.21
CA ARG A 255 -18.05 95.93 -33.24
C ARG A 255 -18.52 95.08 -32.07
N LEU A 256 -17.76 94.04 -31.74
CA LEU A 256 -18.02 93.23 -30.55
C LEU A 256 -17.79 94.10 -29.30
N ARG A 257 -18.85 94.32 -28.52
CA ARG A 257 -18.84 95.20 -27.33
C ARG A 257 -19.13 94.40 -26.06
N VAL A 258 -18.08 93.81 -25.52
CA VAL A 258 -18.14 92.99 -24.30
C VAL A 258 -17.19 93.57 -23.25
N HIS A 259 -17.57 93.50 -21.97
CA HIS A 259 -16.66 93.84 -20.87
C HIS A 259 -15.64 92.69 -20.70
N ALA A 260 -14.56 92.70 -21.50
CA ALA A 260 -13.64 91.57 -21.62
C ALA A 260 -13.15 90.98 -20.28
N ARG A 261 -12.87 91.80 -19.27
CA ARG A 261 -12.49 91.32 -17.93
C ARG A 261 -13.63 90.57 -17.20
N ALA A 262 -14.86 91.10 -17.27
CA ALA A 262 -16.03 90.49 -16.64
C ALA A 262 -16.48 89.22 -17.39
N TRP A 263 -16.39 89.23 -18.73
CA TRP A 263 -16.53 88.03 -19.56
C TRP A 263 -15.54 86.95 -19.13
N THR A 264 -14.24 87.30 -19.10
CA THR A 264 -13.16 86.36 -18.78
C THR A 264 -13.39 85.71 -17.41
N ALA A 265 -13.69 86.52 -16.38
CA ALA A 265 -13.98 86.00 -15.04
C ALA A 265 -15.18 85.03 -15.02
N ALA A 266 -16.28 85.38 -15.70
CA ALA A 266 -17.48 84.56 -15.71
C ALA A 266 -17.29 83.24 -16.49
N THR A 267 -16.55 83.26 -17.61
CA THR A 267 -16.25 82.03 -18.39
C THR A 267 -15.20 81.16 -17.70
N SER A 268 -14.20 81.74 -17.02
CA SER A 268 -13.26 80.98 -16.19
C SER A 268 -13.98 80.31 -15.00
N GLU A 269 -14.88 80.99 -14.29
CA GLU A 269 -15.68 80.36 -13.22
C GLU A 269 -16.53 79.19 -13.78
N ARG A 270 -17.20 79.37 -14.94
CA ARG A 270 -17.93 78.27 -15.60
C ARG A 270 -17.02 77.09 -15.93
N ARG A 271 -15.80 77.33 -16.42
CA ARG A 271 -14.80 76.28 -16.72
C ARG A 271 -14.35 75.55 -15.47
N ASP A 272 -14.06 76.28 -14.39
CA ASP A 272 -13.66 75.72 -13.10
C ASP A 272 -14.81 74.88 -12.49
N ARG A 273 -16.08 75.31 -12.63
CA ARG A 273 -17.26 74.53 -12.23
C ARG A 273 -17.47 73.25 -13.04
N LEU A 274 -17.30 73.30 -14.36
CA LEU A 274 -17.35 72.09 -15.20
C LEU A 274 -16.23 71.11 -14.84
N HIS A 275 -15.03 71.61 -14.51
CA HIS A 275 -13.92 70.79 -14.03
C HIS A 275 -14.17 70.21 -12.62
N GLU A 276 -14.87 70.94 -11.75
CA GLU A 276 -15.33 70.43 -10.45
C GLU A 276 -16.27 69.22 -10.63
N VAL A 277 -17.24 69.32 -11.55
CA VAL A 277 -18.14 68.20 -11.90
C VAL A 277 -17.36 67.05 -12.52
N GLN A 278 -16.45 67.33 -13.46
CA GLN A 278 -15.57 66.33 -14.07
C GLN A 278 -14.78 65.54 -13.01
N THR A 279 -14.18 66.25 -12.05
CA THR A 279 -13.39 65.65 -10.96
C THR A 279 -14.25 64.77 -10.06
N ARG A 280 -15.49 65.20 -9.75
CA ARG A 280 -16.46 64.39 -8.98
C ARG A 280 -16.90 63.14 -9.75
N VAL A 281 -17.10 63.24 -11.07
CA VAL A 281 -17.45 62.11 -11.95
C VAL A 281 -16.29 61.12 -12.07
N ASP A 282 -15.08 61.59 -12.38
CA ASP A 282 -13.87 60.77 -12.45
C ASP A 282 -13.60 60.05 -11.11
N GLY A 283 -13.82 60.74 -9.98
CA GLY A 283 -13.74 60.15 -8.64
C GLY A 283 -14.80 59.07 -8.36
N ASP A 284 -16.05 59.26 -8.80
CA ASP A 284 -17.12 58.26 -8.63
C ASP A 284 -16.90 57.02 -9.52
N ILE A 285 -16.37 57.20 -10.73
CA ILE A 285 -15.93 56.10 -11.61
C ILE A 285 -14.79 55.32 -10.94
N ALA A 286 -13.74 56.02 -10.46
CA ALA A 286 -12.62 55.38 -9.78
C ALA A 286 -13.05 54.63 -8.51
N ALA A 287 -13.95 55.20 -7.71
CA ALA A 287 -14.47 54.56 -6.50
C ALA A 287 -15.34 53.32 -6.83
N LYS A 288 -16.13 53.37 -7.90
CA LYS A 288 -16.94 52.23 -8.37
C LYS A 288 -16.07 51.09 -8.88
N VAL A 289 -15.08 51.39 -9.74
CA VAL A 289 -14.13 50.38 -10.25
C VAL A 289 -13.27 49.83 -9.11
N GLY A 290 -12.83 50.66 -8.16
CA GLY A 290 -12.09 50.21 -6.98
C GLY A 290 -12.87 49.25 -6.06
N ARG A 291 -14.17 49.49 -5.86
CA ARG A 291 -15.06 48.55 -5.16
C ARG A 291 -15.19 47.23 -5.91
N GLN A 292 -15.52 47.28 -7.21
CA GLN A 292 -15.65 46.09 -8.05
C GLN A 292 -14.35 45.25 -8.08
N ARG A 293 -13.19 45.92 -8.21
CA ARG A 293 -11.86 45.29 -8.06
C ARG A 293 -11.74 44.60 -6.72
N THR A 294 -12.02 45.29 -5.62
CA THR A 294 -11.89 44.73 -4.26
C THR A 294 -12.79 43.50 -4.05
N GLU A 295 -14.04 43.56 -4.50
CA GLU A 295 -14.99 42.44 -4.49
C GLU A 295 -14.48 41.26 -5.34
N GLN A 296 -13.93 41.51 -6.53
CA GLN A 296 -13.33 40.49 -7.40
C GLN A 296 -12.08 39.86 -6.78
N TRP A 297 -11.23 40.64 -6.09
CA TRP A 297 -10.06 40.12 -5.38
C TRP A 297 -10.45 39.26 -4.16
N VAL A 298 -11.43 39.69 -3.35
CA VAL A 298 -11.91 38.92 -2.20
C VAL A 298 -12.58 37.62 -2.66
N THR A 299 -13.48 37.67 -3.65
CA THR A 299 -14.13 36.47 -4.20
C THR A 299 -13.13 35.52 -4.85
N THR A 300 -12.16 36.02 -5.62
CA THR A 300 -11.05 35.23 -6.17
C THR A 300 -10.22 34.56 -5.07
N GLY A 301 -9.88 35.30 -4.00
CA GLY A 301 -9.14 34.76 -2.86
C GLY A 301 -9.90 33.65 -2.12
N VAL A 302 -11.19 33.85 -1.86
CA VAL A 302 -12.05 32.85 -1.22
C VAL A 302 -12.21 31.62 -2.12
N LEU A 303 -12.57 31.79 -3.39
CA LEU A 303 -12.74 30.68 -4.34
C LEU A 303 -11.44 29.87 -4.51
N SER A 304 -10.31 30.55 -4.67
CA SER A 304 -8.99 29.91 -4.78
C SER A 304 -8.60 29.18 -3.50
N GLY A 305 -8.79 29.81 -2.34
CA GLY A 305 -8.53 29.19 -1.03
C GLY A 305 -9.40 27.96 -0.77
N THR A 306 -10.70 28.02 -1.10
CA THR A 306 -11.62 26.88 -1.03
C THR A 306 -11.21 25.76 -2.00
N ALA A 307 -10.86 26.08 -3.24
CA ALA A 307 -10.42 25.10 -4.23
C ALA A 307 -9.13 24.38 -3.79
N VAL A 308 -8.13 25.13 -3.32
CA VAL A 308 -6.87 24.57 -2.77
C VAL A 308 -7.16 23.70 -1.55
N SER A 309 -8.04 24.14 -0.65
CA SER A 309 -8.43 23.36 0.55
C SER A 309 -9.13 22.04 0.18
N LEU A 310 -10.03 22.06 -0.81
CA LEU A 310 -10.71 20.85 -1.30
C LEU A 310 -9.74 19.88 -1.98
N VAL A 311 -8.80 20.37 -2.81
CA VAL A 311 -7.76 19.54 -3.42
C VAL A 311 -6.84 18.94 -2.36
N ALA A 312 -6.42 19.73 -1.35
CA ALA A 312 -5.61 19.24 -0.24
C ALA A 312 -6.34 18.17 0.60
N ALA A 313 -7.63 18.37 0.89
CA ALA A 313 -8.46 17.40 1.60
C ALA A 313 -8.65 16.10 0.79
N ALA A 314 -8.90 16.20 -0.52
CA ALA A 314 -9.00 15.05 -1.41
C ALA A 314 -7.69 14.27 -1.52
N ALA A 315 -6.54 14.97 -1.60
CA ALA A 315 -5.21 14.38 -1.59
C ALA A 315 -4.91 13.67 -0.26
N ALA A 316 -5.22 14.30 0.87
CA ALA A 316 -5.02 13.74 2.20
C ALA A 316 -5.90 12.49 2.44
N LEU A 317 -7.17 12.52 2.02
CA LEU A 317 -8.07 11.38 2.09
C LEU A 317 -7.57 10.22 1.21
N THR A 318 -7.20 10.52 -0.03
CA THR A 318 -6.59 9.58 -1.00
C THR A 318 -5.34 8.91 -0.42
N TRP A 319 -4.41 9.69 0.14
CA TRP A 319 -3.20 9.17 0.75
C TRP A 319 -3.49 8.32 1.99
N ARG A 320 -4.43 8.73 2.85
CA ARG A 320 -4.87 7.97 4.02
C ARG A 320 -5.45 6.61 3.64
N GLN A 321 -6.36 6.57 2.65
CA GLN A 321 -6.97 5.35 2.12
C GLN A 321 -5.90 4.42 1.52
N GLY A 322 -5.07 4.93 0.61
CA GLY A 322 -3.99 4.16 -0.04
C GLY A 322 -2.98 3.60 0.97
N ARG A 323 -2.59 4.39 1.99
CA ARG A 323 -1.68 3.95 3.06
C ARG A 323 -2.33 2.95 4.02
N ALA A 324 -3.65 2.97 4.19
CA ALA A 324 -4.38 1.96 4.97
C ALA A 324 -4.41 0.62 4.21
N LEU A 325 -4.89 0.60 2.96
CA LEU A 325 -4.97 -0.60 2.14
C LEU A 325 -3.60 -1.24 1.90
N ALA A 326 -2.58 -0.44 1.55
CA ALA A 326 -1.21 -0.93 1.38
C ALA A 326 -0.59 -1.49 2.67
N ARG A 327 -1.02 -1.06 3.87
CA ARG A 327 -0.60 -1.67 5.14
C ARG A 327 -1.33 -2.99 5.41
N ARG A 328 -2.64 -3.08 5.13
CA ARG A 328 -3.41 -4.33 5.22
C ARG A 328 -2.82 -5.41 4.32
N LEU A 329 -2.67 -5.13 3.02
CA LEU A 329 -2.13 -6.07 2.03
C LEU A 329 -0.71 -6.54 2.36
N ARG A 330 0.16 -5.66 2.90
CA ARG A 330 1.48 -6.09 3.39
C ARG A 330 1.38 -7.01 4.59
N ARG A 331 0.55 -6.71 5.59
CA ARG A 331 0.38 -7.60 6.75
C ARG A 331 -0.14 -8.98 6.37
N VAL A 332 -1.10 -9.07 5.44
CA VAL A 332 -1.60 -10.37 4.94
C VAL A 332 -0.51 -11.09 4.16
N ARG A 333 0.18 -10.44 3.22
CA ARG A 333 1.34 -11.03 2.53
C ARG A 333 2.36 -11.57 3.52
N ASP A 334 2.81 -10.75 4.46
CA ASP A 334 3.86 -11.08 5.40
C ASP A 334 3.42 -12.21 6.36
N ALA A 335 2.12 -12.32 6.67
CA ALA A 335 1.55 -13.43 7.42
C ALA A 335 1.50 -14.73 6.60
N VAL A 336 0.94 -14.69 5.39
CA VAL A 336 0.86 -15.84 4.48
C VAL A 336 2.26 -16.38 4.15
N THR A 337 3.23 -15.50 3.88
CA THR A 337 4.64 -15.89 3.66
C THR A 337 5.23 -16.59 4.88
N ARG A 338 5.03 -16.08 6.11
CA ARG A 338 5.52 -16.77 7.33
C ARG A 338 4.87 -18.15 7.52
N VAL A 339 3.56 -18.25 7.32
CA VAL A 339 2.84 -19.54 7.47
C VAL A 339 3.34 -20.54 6.42
N ALA A 340 3.48 -20.12 5.16
CA ALA A 340 3.89 -20.99 4.06
C ALA A 340 5.37 -21.41 4.10
N GLU A 341 6.29 -20.49 4.41
CA GLU A 341 7.74 -20.75 4.35
C GLU A 341 8.31 -21.33 5.66
N ARG A 342 7.64 -21.10 6.80
CA ARG A 342 8.16 -21.46 8.12
C ARG A 342 7.18 -22.26 8.97
N ASP A 343 6.05 -21.67 9.35
CA ASP A 343 5.25 -22.21 10.46
C ASP A 343 4.58 -23.54 10.09
N LEU A 344 4.08 -23.69 8.85
CA LEU A 344 3.48 -24.93 8.36
C LEU A 344 4.52 -26.03 8.11
N PRO A 345 5.66 -25.80 7.42
CA PRO A 345 6.75 -26.77 7.34
C PRO A 345 7.31 -27.21 8.71
N ASP A 346 7.45 -26.30 9.67
CA ASP A 346 7.85 -26.62 11.04
C ASP A 346 6.79 -27.49 11.75
N LEU A 347 5.49 -27.23 11.56
CA LEU A 347 4.41 -28.05 12.10
C LEU A 347 4.41 -29.46 11.49
N VAL A 348 4.51 -29.59 10.17
CA VAL A 348 4.54 -30.90 9.49
C VAL A 348 5.74 -31.73 9.96
N ARG A 349 6.95 -31.16 10.01
CA ARG A 349 8.14 -31.87 10.53
C ARG A 349 7.97 -32.37 11.97
N ARG A 350 7.27 -31.63 12.83
CA ARG A 350 6.99 -32.06 14.21
C ARG A 350 5.89 -33.12 14.31
N VAL A 351 4.97 -33.19 13.34
CA VAL A 351 3.98 -34.28 13.23
C VAL A 351 4.63 -35.55 12.67
N ASP A 352 5.53 -35.44 11.70
CA ASP A 352 6.31 -36.59 11.17
C ASP A 352 7.30 -37.15 12.20
N ALA A 353 7.86 -36.31 13.08
CA ALA A 353 8.79 -36.72 14.14
C ALA A 353 8.12 -37.13 15.47
N ALA A 354 6.78 -37.17 15.52
CA ALA A 354 6.03 -37.60 16.70
C ALA A 354 6.13 -39.12 16.89
N ASP A 355 6.24 -39.58 18.14
CA ASP A 355 6.40 -41.00 18.47
C ASP A 355 5.15 -41.80 18.04
N PRO A 356 5.29 -42.85 17.19
CA PRO A 356 4.22 -43.76 16.86
C PRO A 356 3.46 -44.34 18.08
N ALA A 357 4.11 -44.49 19.23
CA ALA A 357 3.56 -45.10 20.43
C ALA A 357 2.86 -44.12 21.39
N ASP A 358 3.18 -42.82 21.37
CA ASP A 358 2.63 -41.83 22.30
C ASP A 358 1.67 -40.83 21.60
N PRO A 359 0.35 -40.88 21.86
CA PRO A 359 -0.61 -39.90 21.37
C PRO A 359 -0.35 -38.46 21.82
N ALA A 360 0.31 -38.24 22.96
CA ALA A 360 0.63 -36.91 23.50
C ALA A 360 1.84 -36.26 22.80
N SER A 361 2.64 -37.02 22.05
CA SER A 361 3.77 -36.51 21.28
C SER A 361 3.36 -35.68 20.05
N VAL A 362 2.11 -35.79 19.58
CA VAL A 362 1.61 -35.00 18.45
C VAL A 362 1.40 -33.54 18.90
N PRO A 363 2.11 -32.57 18.30
CA PRO A 363 2.02 -31.16 18.72
C PRO A 363 0.62 -30.60 18.44
N PRO A 364 0.00 -29.83 19.35
CA PRO A 364 -1.31 -29.23 19.09
C PRO A 364 -1.26 -28.23 17.94
N PRO A 365 -2.37 -28.04 17.18
CA PRO A 365 -2.42 -27.02 16.13
C PRO A 365 -2.19 -25.63 16.74
N ALA A 366 -1.35 -24.84 16.09
CA ALA A 366 -1.01 -23.50 16.57
C ALA A 366 -2.27 -22.62 16.65
N ALA A 367 -2.49 -21.98 17.80
CA ALA A 367 -3.64 -21.09 18.05
C ALA A 367 -3.72 -19.91 17.05
N ALA A 368 -2.64 -19.61 16.34
CA ALA A 368 -2.60 -18.63 15.24
C ALA A 368 -3.50 -19.00 14.04
N LEU A 369 -3.90 -20.27 13.90
CA LEU A 369 -4.83 -20.74 12.84
C LEU A 369 -6.31 -20.63 13.24
N ALA A 370 -6.62 -20.11 14.44
CA ALA A 370 -7.98 -19.98 14.95
C ALA A 370 -8.65 -18.68 14.51
N SER A 371 -9.11 -18.67 13.25
CA SER A 371 -10.23 -17.87 12.71
C SER A 371 -10.53 -16.52 13.39
N GLY A 372 -9.97 -15.45 12.83
CA GLY A 372 -10.55 -14.11 12.99
C GLY A 372 -11.84 -13.96 12.19
N SER A 373 -12.81 -13.17 12.69
CA SER A 373 -14.02 -12.83 11.94
C SER A 373 -13.68 -11.93 10.74
N ALA A 374 -13.93 -12.41 9.52
CA ALA A 374 -13.72 -11.64 8.30
C ALA A 374 -14.68 -10.44 8.23
N ARG A 375 -14.13 -9.25 7.94
CA ARG A 375 -14.89 -7.98 7.85
C ARG A 375 -14.77 -7.27 6.50
N ASP A 376 -13.80 -7.68 5.68
CA ASP A 376 -13.59 -7.23 4.30
C ASP A 376 -12.96 -8.36 3.47
N GLU A 377 -12.81 -8.15 2.17
CA GLU A 377 -12.29 -9.14 1.21
C GLU A 377 -10.82 -9.50 1.47
N VAL A 378 -10.08 -8.67 2.21
CA VAL A 378 -8.68 -8.93 2.58
C VAL A 378 -8.60 -9.84 3.80
N ASP A 379 -9.52 -9.68 4.76
CA ASP A 379 -9.67 -10.58 5.90
C ASP A 379 -10.25 -11.95 5.46
N GLU A 380 -11.13 -11.99 4.44
CA GLU A 380 -11.64 -13.24 3.84
C GLU A 380 -10.52 -14.11 3.23
N VAL A 381 -9.60 -13.49 2.47
CA VAL A 381 -8.43 -14.18 1.92
C VAL A 381 -7.53 -14.74 3.04
N ALA A 382 -7.34 -14.01 4.14
CA ALA A 382 -6.57 -14.51 5.29
C ALA A 382 -7.24 -15.75 5.91
N ALA A 383 -8.55 -15.69 6.17
CA ALA A 383 -9.31 -16.81 6.72
C ALA A 383 -9.30 -18.06 5.81
N ALA A 384 -9.26 -17.87 4.49
CA ALA A 384 -9.09 -18.97 3.53
C ALA A 384 -7.72 -19.65 3.63
N PHE A 385 -6.64 -18.88 3.84
CA PHE A 385 -5.29 -19.44 4.08
C PHE A 385 -5.19 -20.16 5.43
N ASP A 386 -5.77 -19.62 6.50
CA ASP A 386 -5.81 -20.29 7.82
C ASP A 386 -6.54 -21.63 7.74
N SER A 387 -7.66 -21.66 6.99
CA SER A 387 -8.44 -22.88 6.72
C SER A 387 -7.65 -23.91 5.92
N LEU A 388 -6.86 -23.48 4.93
CA LEU A 388 -5.98 -24.36 4.15
C LEU A 388 -4.89 -24.96 5.04
N ALA A 389 -4.20 -24.15 5.84
CA ALA A 389 -3.16 -24.61 6.75
C ALA A 389 -3.69 -25.59 7.81
N LEU A 390 -4.88 -25.33 8.37
CA LEU A 390 -5.55 -26.26 9.29
C LEU A 390 -5.90 -27.59 8.63
N ASN A 391 -6.36 -27.58 7.37
CA ASN A 391 -6.66 -28.80 6.62
C ASN A 391 -5.37 -29.57 6.25
N THR A 392 -4.28 -28.88 5.88
CA THR A 392 -2.98 -29.52 5.66
C THR A 392 -2.47 -30.19 6.92
N TYR A 393 -2.54 -29.52 8.08
CA TYR A 393 -2.19 -30.10 9.37
C TYR A 393 -3.02 -31.36 9.68
N ARG A 394 -4.35 -31.32 9.47
CA ARG A 394 -5.25 -32.49 9.65
C ARG A 394 -4.82 -33.67 8.78
N ILE A 395 -4.60 -33.45 7.48
CA ILE A 395 -4.16 -34.49 6.53
C ILE A 395 -2.82 -35.11 7.00
N SER A 396 -1.86 -34.30 7.45
CA SER A 396 -0.60 -34.80 8.00
C SER A 396 -0.81 -35.66 9.25
N THR A 397 -1.68 -35.24 10.18
CA THR A 397 -1.99 -36.04 11.38
C THR A 397 -2.75 -37.35 11.07
N ASP A 398 -3.62 -37.36 10.06
CA ASP A 398 -4.32 -38.57 9.62
C ASP A 398 -3.37 -39.56 8.93
N LEU A 399 -2.44 -39.08 8.09
CA LEU A 399 -1.38 -39.92 7.51
C LEU A 399 -0.46 -40.51 8.59
N ALA A 400 -0.05 -39.72 9.59
CA ALA A 400 0.70 -40.21 10.73
C ALA A 400 -0.09 -41.26 11.54
N ARG A 401 -1.40 -41.08 11.71
CA ARG A 401 -2.29 -42.09 12.33
C ARG A 401 -2.39 -43.37 11.50
N GLN A 402 -2.50 -43.27 10.17
CA GLN A 402 -2.53 -44.45 9.29
C GLN A 402 -1.23 -45.24 9.34
N ARG A 403 -0.07 -44.56 9.32
CA ARG A 403 1.25 -45.20 9.52
C ARG A 403 1.32 -45.98 10.83
N ARG A 404 0.84 -45.39 11.95
CA ARG A 404 0.76 -46.07 13.26
C ARG A 404 -0.10 -47.33 13.24
N VAL A 405 -1.28 -47.26 12.62
CA VAL A 405 -2.18 -48.42 12.51
C VAL A 405 -1.55 -49.54 11.67
N ALA A 406 -0.86 -49.20 10.58
CA ALA A 406 -0.13 -50.19 9.77
C ALA A 406 1.01 -50.86 10.55
N ALA A 407 1.85 -50.08 11.24
CA ALA A 407 2.95 -50.61 12.06
C ALA A 407 2.44 -51.52 13.19
N GLY A 408 1.39 -51.10 13.91
CA GLY A 408 0.77 -51.91 14.97
C GLY A 408 0.11 -53.20 14.45
N ALA A 409 -0.41 -53.20 13.22
CA ALA A 409 -0.94 -54.41 12.59
C ALA A 409 0.18 -55.41 12.24
N VAL A 410 1.34 -54.94 11.75
CA VAL A 410 2.52 -55.77 11.52
C VAL A 410 3.05 -56.36 12.84
N GLU A 411 3.12 -55.56 13.92
CA GLU A 411 3.50 -56.04 15.26
C GLU A 411 2.55 -57.16 15.74
N ALA A 412 1.23 -56.96 15.62
CA ALA A 412 0.24 -57.93 16.05
C ALA A 412 0.32 -59.26 15.27
N VAL A 413 0.56 -59.22 13.95
CA VAL A 413 0.78 -60.41 13.14
C VAL A 413 2.10 -61.08 13.52
N GLY A 414 3.19 -60.33 13.63
CA GLY A 414 4.51 -60.85 14.00
C GLY A 414 4.50 -61.59 15.33
N ARG A 415 3.93 -60.99 16.39
CA ARG A 415 3.80 -61.63 17.71
C ARG A 415 2.93 -62.88 17.67
N ARG A 416 1.84 -62.88 16.89
CA ARG A 416 0.96 -64.05 16.75
C ARG A 416 1.65 -65.20 16.05
N CYS A 417 2.37 -64.93 14.96
CA CYS A 417 3.15 -65.93 14.24
C CYS A 417 4.32 -66.45 15.10
N GLN A 418 5.03 -65.59 15.83
CA GLN A 418 6.07 -65.98 16.79
C GLN A 418 5.50 -66.92 17.87
N GLY A 419 4.34 -66.59 18.46
CA GLY A 419 3.69 -67.43 19.47
C GLY A 419 3.21 -68.79 18.94
N MET A 420 2.71 -68.83 17.69
CA MET A 420 2.37 -70.09 17.00
C MET A 420 3.61 -70.94 16.74
N THR A 421 4.70 -70.33 16.26
CA THR A 421 5.95 -71.02 15.92
C THR A 421 6.63 -71.60 17.16
N HIS A 422 6.69 -70.84 18.27
CA HIS A 422 7.17 -71.35 19.56
C HIS A 422 6.33 -72.48 20.14
N ARG A 423 5.05 -72.57 19.78
CA ARG A 423 4.24 -73.75 20.12
C ARG A 423 4.58 -74.93 19.22
N LEU A 424 4.64 -74.71 17.91
CA LEU A 424 4.97 -75.76 16.93
C LEU A 424 6.33 -76.41 17.23
N LEU A 425 7.37 -75.62 17.52
CA LEU A 425 8.68 -76.12 17.96
C LEU A 425 8.57 -77.04 19.18
N ARG A 426 7.76 -76.67 20.20
CA ARG A 426 7.59 -77.48 21.42
C ARG A 426 6.84 -78.79 21.18
N GLU A 427 5.81 -78.79 20.33
CA GLU A 427 5.09 -80.03 19.98
C GLU A 427 6.02 -80.95 19.15
N LEU A 428 6.92 -80.36 18.34
CA LEU A 428 7.92 -81.09 17.56
C LEU A 428 9.06 -81.65 18.43
N ASP A 429 9.58 -80.88 19.40
CA ASP A 429 10.52 -81.33 20.45
C ASP A 429 9.99 -82.56 21.19
N MET A 430 8.67 -82.63 21.39
CA MET A 430 8.03 -83.79 22.03
C MET A 430 7.93 -84.97 21.07
N ALA A 431 7.50 -84.74 19.82
CA ALA A 431 7.41 -85.78 18.80
C ALA A 431 8.78 -86.41 18.47
N GLU A 432 9.86 -85.62 18.44
CA GLU A 432 11.22 -86.13 18.20
C GLU A 432 11.70 -87.06 19.32
N ARG A 433 11.39 -86.75 20.59
CA ARG A 433 11.84 -87.54 21.75
C ARG A 433 11.19 -88.92 21.84
N ASP A 434 9.97 -89.06 21.35
CA ASP A 434 9.20 -90.31 21.41
C ASP A 434 9.39 -91.20 20.17
N GLU A 435 9.97 -90.68 19.09
CA GLU A 435 10.16 -91.36 17.81
C GLU A 435 11.45 -92.22 17.75
N LYS A 436 11.39 -93.34 17.04
CA LYS A 436 12.50 -94.30 16.87
C LYS A 436 12.76 -94.70 15.42
N ASP A 437 11.86 -94.37 14.49
CA ASP A 437 12.12 -94.52 13.05
C ASP A 437 13.00 -93.38 12.52
N ALA A 438 14.13 -93.75 11.92
CA ALA A 438 15.10 -92.80 11.37
C ALA A 438 14.55 -91.98 10.18
N ALA A 439 13.59 -92.50 9.41
CA ALA A 439 12.99 -91.77 8.29
C ALA A 439 11.99 -90.69 8.77
N THR A 440 11.17 -91.03 9.76
CA THR A 440 10.24 -90.10 10.41
C THR A 440 11.00 -89.02 11.20
N LEU A 441 12.05 -89.40 11.93
CA LEU A 441 12.91 -88.47 12.67
C LEU A 441 13.68 -87.50 11.75
N ALA A 442 14.16 -87.96 10.59
CA ALA A 442 14.69 -87.07 9.55
C ALA A 442 13.64 -86.09 8.99
N THR A 443 12.37 -86.48 8.95
CA THR A 443 11.26 -85.61 8.56
C THR A 443 10.95 -84.57 9.65
N PHE A 444 11.02 -84.93 10.93
CA PHE A 444 10.90 -83.96 12.03
C PHE A 444 12.05 -82.93 12.02
N PHE A 445 13.31 -83.32 11.79
CA PHE A 445 14.39 -82.35 11.61
C PHE A 445 14.17 -81.40 10.42
N ALA A 446 13.58 -81.88 9.32
CA ALA A 446 13.22 -81.00 8.21
C ALA A 446 12.15 -79.97 8.61
N VAL A 447 11.12 -80.39 9.37
CA VAL A 447 10.08 -79.50 9.90
C VAL A 447 10.64 -78.50 10.93
N ASP A 448 11.59 -78.92 11.78
CA ASP A 448 12.24 -78.05 12.77
C ASP A 448 13.01 -76.92 12.07
N SER A 449 13.78 -77.27 11.04
CA SER A 449 14.51 -76.27 10.25
C SER A 449 13.58 -75.23 9.60
N LEU A 450 12.38 -75.63 9.15
CA LEU A 450 11.37 -74.72 8.61
C LEU A 450 10.71 -73.86 9.71
N ALA A 451 10.50 -74.42 10.91
CA ALA A 451 9.99 -73.69 12.06
C ALA A 451 11.00 -72.63 12.55
N ALA A 452 12.29 -72.96 12.59
CA ALA A 452 13.37 -72.02 12.89
C ALA A 452 13.44 -70.89 11.85
N GLN A 453 13.31 -71.20 10.54
CA GLN A 453 13.24 -70.20 9.48
C GLN A 453 12.02 -69.26 9.65
N LEU A 454 10.85 -69.79 10.00
CA LEU A 454 9.64 -68.99 10.26
C LEU A 454 9.81 -68.11 11.51
N LEU A 455 10.48 -68.60 12.55
CA LEU A 455 10.81 -67.82 13.74
C LEU A 455 11.76 -66.67 13.40
N HIS A 456 12.79 -66.92 12.58
CA HIS A 456 13.71 -65.88 12.12
C HIS A 456 12.99 -64.81 11.28
N ALA A 457 12.16 -65.23 10.30
CA ALA A 457 11.40 -64.29 9.46
C ALA A 457 10.41 -63.43 10.27
N THR A 458 9.73 -64.01 11.26
CA THR A 458 8.78 -63.27 12.13
C THR A 458 9.49 -62.31 13.08
N GLN A 459 10.68 -62.67 13.58
CA GLN A 459 11.55 -61.77 14.33
C GLN A 459 12.01 -60.58 13.46
N SER A 460 12.49 -60.82 12.25
CA SER A 460 12.89 -59.73 11.33
C SER A 460 11.73 -58.77 11.04
N LEU A 461 10.51 -59.27 10.87
CA LEU A 461 9.30 -58.44 10.69
C LEU A 461 8.96 -57.59 11.93
N LEU A 462 9.22 -58.08 13.14
CA LEU A 462 8.99 -57.33 14.38
C LEU A 462 10.00 -56.19 14.53
N VAL A 463 11.27 -56.41 14.21
CA VAL A 463 12.30 -55.35 14.14
C VAL A 463 11.91 -54.29 13.10
N LEU A 464 11.46 -54.72 11.92
CA LEU A 464 10.96 -53.82 10.86
C LEU A 464 9.74 -53.00 11.30
N SER A 465 8.95 -53.45 12.27
CA SER A 465 7.86 -52.65 12.87
C SER A 465 8.33 -51.58 13.89
N GLY A 466 9.63 -51.44 14.11
CA GLY A 466 10.21 -50.47 15.05
C GLY A 466 10.17 -50.92 16.52
N ARG A 467 10.17 -52.23 16.78
CA ARG A 467 10.18 -52.80 18.14
C ARG A 467 11.44 -53.64 18.37
N SER A 468 12.11 -53.41 19.49
CA SER A 468 13.22 -54.26 19.97
C SER A 468 12.70 -55.66 20.35
N LEU A 469 13.52 -56.68 20.09
CA LEU A 469 13.23 -58.08 20.39
C LEU A 469 13.85 -58.50 21.73
N GLY A 470 13.56 -57.78 22.82
CA GLY A 470 14.22 -58.01 24.11
C GLY A 470 13.37 -58.75 25.15
N ALA A 471 13.88 -59.88 25.66
CA ALA A 471 13.60 -60.25 27.06
C ALA A 471 14.46 -59.37 27.98
N VAL A 472 13.97 -59.03 29.18
CA VAL A 472 14.76 -58.22 30.13
C VAL A 472 15.79 -59.12 30.80
N HIS A 473 17.01 -59.15 30.26
CA HIS A 473 18.14 -59.84 30.87
C HIS A 473 18.56 -59.12 32.17
N PRO A 474 18.84 -59.84 33.27
CA PRO A 474 19.18 -59.23 34.56
C PRO A 474 20.65 -58.85 34.70
N GLN A 475 21.54 -59.39 33.86
CA GLN A 475 23.00 -59.19 33.92
C GLN A 475 23.59 -59.04 32.50
N PRO A 476 24.74 -58.35 32.34
CA PRO A 476 25.47 -58.30 31.07
C PRO A 476 25.91 -59.70 30.63
N ALA A 477 26.04 -59.92 29.32
CA ALA A 477 26.56 -61.17 28.76
C ALA A 477 27.92 -60.95 28.09
N GLU A 478 28.80 -61.94 28.17
CA GLU A 478 30.07 -61.94 27.43
C GLU A 478 29.83 -61.98 25.92
N LEU A 479 30.68 -61.29 25.15
CA LEU A 479 30.57 -61.26 23.69
C LEU A 479 30.69 -62.66 23.07
N VAL A 480 31.48 -63.56 23.66
CA VAL A 480 31.57 -64.96 23.21
C VAL A 480 30.23 -65.68 23.33
N THR A 481 29.51 -65.48 24.44
CA THR A 481 28.15 -66.03 24.67
C THR A 481 27.13 -65.44 23.69
N VAL A 482 27.23 -64.14 23.39
CA VAL A 482 26.38 -63.48 22.38
C VAL A 482 26.68 -64.01 20.97
N ALA A 483 27.94 -64.24 20.61
CA ALA A 483 28.34 -64.83 19.34
C ALA A 483 27.92 -66.31 19.21
N GLN A 484 28.03 -67.10 20.28
CA GLN A 484 27.53 -68.47 20.35
C GLN A 484 26.00 -68.53 20.21
N ALA A 485 25.27 -67.64 20.88
CA ALA A 485 23.82 -67.53 20.74
C ALA A 485 23.40 -67.12 19.32
N ALA A 486 24.18 -66.27 18.65
CA ALA A 486 23.96 -65.89 17.25
C ALA A 486 24.24 -67.05 16.29
N GLN A 487 25.32 -67.80 16.51
CA GLN A 487 25.64 -69.03 15.77
C GLN A 487 24.53 -70.08 15.91
N GLY A 488 23.96 -70.25 17.10
CA GLY A 488 22.85 -71.18 17.34
C GLY A 488 21.51 -70.78 16.70
N ARG A 489 21.39 -69.58 16.13
CA ARG A 489 20.15 -69.08 15.47
C ARG A 489 20.14 -69.24 13.94
N ILE A 490 21.16 -69.85 13.33
CA ILE A 490 21.24 -70.06 11.87
C ILE A 490 21.26 -71.55 11.51
N GLN A 491 20.80 -71.88 10.30
CA GLN A 491 20.76 -73.27 9.80
C GLN A 491 22.18 -73.86 9.63
N GLU A 492 23.10 -73.11 9.03
CA GLU A 492 24.47 -73.55 8.73
C GLU A 492 25.45 -73.32 9.90
N TYR A 493 24.98 -73.49 11.15
CA TYR A 493 25.78 -73.21 12.37
C TYR A 493 27.12 -73.96 12.41
N ARG A 494 27.18 -75.16 11.79
CA ARG A 494 28.39 -76.00 11.71
C ARG A 494 29.49 -75.39 10.83
N ARG A 495 29.13 -74.47 9.93
CA ARG A 495 30.04 -73.73 9.04
C ARG A 495 30.48 -72.40 9.64
N VAL A 496 30.09 -72.09 10.89
CA VAL A 496 30.58 -70.92 11.64
C VAL A 496 31.68 -71.36 12.58
N ARG A 497 32.84 -70.71 12.48
CA ARG A 497 33.96 -70.89 13.40
C ARG A 497 34.10 -69.62 14.24
N LEU A 498 34.11 -69.78 15.56
CA LEU A 498 34.46 -68.70 16.48
C LEU A 498 35.99 -68.67 16.59
N GLY A 499 36.59 -67.55 16.20
CA GLY A 499 38.03 -67.30 16.33
C GLY A 499 38.35 -66.69 17.69
N VAL A 500 39.37 -65.82 17.73
CA VAL A 500 39.69 -65.06 18.94
C VAL A 500 38.62 -64.00 19.18
N ILE A 501 37.89 -64.14 20.29
CA ILE A 501 36.95 -63.16 20.82
C ILE A 501 37.49 -62.72 22.18
N ASP A 502 37.68 -61.42 22.38
CA ASP A 502 38.19 -60.85 23.63
C ASP A 502 37.16 -61.02 24.76
N GLU A 503 37.45 -61.94 25.69
CA GLU A 503 36.61 -62.31 26.84
C GLU A 503 36.26 -61.12 27.75
N ARG A 504 37.03 -60.03 27.67
CA ARG A 504 36.76 -58.82 28.45
C ARG A 504 35.55 -58.04 27.94
N VAL A 505 35.06 -58.29 26.73
CA VAL A 505 33.93 -57.54 26.15
C VAL A 505 32.60 -58.05 26.70
N LEU A 506 31.89 -57.19 27.43
CA LEU A 506 30.55 -57.43 27.95
C LEU A 506 29.52 -56.60 27.17
N VAL A 507 28.41 -57.23 26.82
CA VAL A 507 27.25 -56.64 26.12
C VAL A 507 26.21 -56.23 27.17
N PRO A 508 25.75 -54.96 27.20
CA PRO A 508 24.80 -54.50 28.19
C PRO A 508 23.41 -55.14 28.00
N PRO A 509 22.66 -55.42 29.08
CA PRO A 509 21.42 -56.21 29.00
C PRO A 509 20.38 -55.77 27.95
N PRO A 510 20.10 -54.46 27.74
CA PRO A 510 19.14 -54.01 26.73
C PRO A 510 19.57 -54.26 25.27
N MET A 511 20.84 -54.59 25.03
CA MET A 511 21.40 -54.81 23.70
C MET A 511 21.57 -56.29 23.37
N ILE A 512 21.48 -57.20 24.35
CA ILE A 512 21.83 -58.63 24.18
C ILE A 512 21.03 -59.27 23.03
N ASP A 513 19.69 -59.33 23.12
CA ASP A 513 18.90 -60.04 22.11
C ASP A 513 18.94 -59.40 20.73
N ASP A 514 18.97 -58.06 20.68
CA ASP A 514 19.10 -57.28 19.45
C ASP A 514 20.47 -57.50 18.78
N LEU A 515 21.57 -57.56 19.55
CA LEU A 515 22.90 -57.87 19.01
C LEU A 515 23.03 -59.34 18.60
N VAL A 516 22.44 -60.27 19.36
CA VAL A 516 22.33 -61.68 18.92
C VAL A 516 21.57 -61.78 17.59
N HIS A 517 20.49 -61.02 17.42
CA HIS A 517 19.71 -61.03 16.16
C HIS A 517 20.48 -60.35 15.01
N LEU A 518 21.15 -59.22 15.25
CA LEU A 518 22.03 -58.54 14.28
C LEU A 518 23.15 -59.48 13.80
N LEU A 519 23.86 -60.13 14.72
CA LEU A 519 24.93 -61.06 14.38
C LEU A 519 24.40 -62.32 13.67
N ALA A 520 23.25 -62.87 14.09
CA ALA A 520 22.62 -63.99 13.40
C ALA A 520 22.24 -63.63 11.95
N SER A 521 21.70 -62.43 11.71
CA SER A 521 21.42 -61.92 10.36
C SER A 521 22.68 -61.75 9.51
N LEU A 522 23.81 -61.33 10.09
CA LEU A 522 25.09 -61.26 9.37
C LEU A 522 25.66 -62.65 9.06
N LEU A 523 25.55 -63.60 9.99
CA LEU A 523 26.04 -64.96 9.83
C LEU A 523 25.23 -65.80 8.84
N ASP A 524 23.90 -65.66 8.84
CA ASP A 524 23.03 -66.27 7.82
C ASP A 524 23.38 -65.76 6.42
N ASN A 525 23.59 -64.44 6.24
CA ASN A 525 24.08 -63.91 4.97
C ASN A 525 25.47 -64.49 4.59
N ALA A 526 26.43 -64.48 5.51
CA ALA A 526 27.79 -64.97 5.27
C ALA A 526 27.81 -66.45 4.82
N THR A 527 27.04 -67.30 5.50
CA THR A 527 26.95 -68.75 5.21
C THR A 527 26.09 -69.07 3.99
N ARG A 528 25.09 -68.24 3.66
CA ARG A 528 24.22 -68.40 2.48
C ARG A 528 24.88 -67.99 1.17
N TYR A 529 25.69 -66.92 1.17
CA TYR A 529 26.33 -66.40 -0.05
C TYR A 529 27.74 -66.94 -0.31
N SER A 530 28.30 -67.71 0.63
CA SER A 530 29.64 -68.30 0.52
C SER A 530 29.60 -69.82 0.62
N PRO A 531 30.48 -70.56 -0.07
CA PRO A 531 30.58 -72.01 0.06
C PRO A 531 31.48 -72.47 1.22
N GLY A 532 32.43 -71.63 1.66
CA GLY A 532 33.35 -71.94 2.76
C GLY A 532 32.81 -71.59 4.15
N ASP A 533 33.61 -71.86 5.19
CA ASP A 533 33.26 -71.52 6.57
C ASP A 533 33.33 -70.01 6.82
N ALA A 534 32.41 -69.49 7.62
CA ALA A 534 32.41 -68.12 8.13
C ALA A 534 33.18 -68.04 9.46
N LEU A 535 33.98 -66.98 9.65
CA LEU A 535 34.78 -66.75 10.85
C LEU A 535 34.25 -65.54 11.63
N VAL A 536 34.04 -65.70 12.94
CA VAL A 536 33.72 -64.58 13.85
C VAL A 536 34.92 -64.27 14.72
N THR A 537 35.38 -63.02 14.71
CA THR A 537 36.37 -62.51 15.65
C THR A 537 35.84 -61.29 16.39
N GLY A 538 36.35 -61.07 17.60
CA GLY A 538 35.96 -59.94 18.46
C GLY A 538 37.19 -59.34 19.12
N HIS A 539 37.45 -58.05 18.86
CA HIS A 539 38.67 -57.38 19.30
C HIS A 539 38.35 -56.08 20.03
N LEU A 540 38.97 -55.88 21.20
CA LEU A 540 38.94 -54.61 21.91
C LEU A 540 40.03 -53.68 21.35
N LEU A 541 39.64 -52.69 20.55
CA LEU A 541 40.54 -51.70 19.96
C LEU A 541 40.43 -50.37 20.72
N GLY A 542 41.34 -50.16 21.67
CA GLY A 542 41.33 -48.97 22.53
C GLY A 542 40.12 -48.96 23.46
N ASN A 543 39.12 -48.13 23.16
CA ASN A 543 37.86 -48.03 23.91
C ASN A 543 36.63 -48.50 23.12
N ARG A 544 36.81 -49.24 22.03
CA ARG A 544 35.73 -49.75 21.17
C ARG A 544 35.87 -51.25 20.99
N ALA A 545 34.77 -51.98 20.90
CA ALA A 545 34.79 -53.37 20.47
C ALA A 545 34.46 -53.44 18.99
N ILE A 546 35.25 -54.20 18.24
CA ILE A 546 35.05 -54.47 16.82
C ILE A 546 34.76 -55.96 16.68
N ILE A 547 33.58 -56.29 16.16
CA ILE A 547 33.19 -57.66 15.83
C ILE A 547 33.29 -57.79 14.31
N GLN A 548 34.03 -58.78 13.81
CA GLN A 548 34.19 -59.02 12.39
C GLN A 548 33.63 -60.40 12.04
N VAL A 549 32.62 -60.43 11.17
CA VAL A 549 32.11 -61.64 10.52
C VAL A 549 32.74 -61.71 9.13
N THR A 550 33.66 -62.65 8.93
CA THR A 550 34.40 -62.82 7.68
C THR A 550 33.89 -64.04 6.92
N ASP A 551 33.54 -63.85 5.66
CA ASP A 551 33.21 -64.92 4.71
C ASP A 551 34.32 -65.14 3.69
N THR A 552 34.28 -66.28 2.98
CA THR A 552 35.23 -66.63 1.91
C THR A 552 34.54 -66.74 0.54
N GLY A 553 33.41 -66.07 0.37
CA GLY A 553 32.58 -66.11 -0.84
C GLY A 553 33.16 -65.33 -2.04
N PRO A 554 32.34 -65.08 -3.07
CA PRO A 554 32.74 -64.31 -4.25
C PRO A 554 32.95 -62.81 -3.97
N GLY A 555 32.58 -62.32 -2.78
CA GLY A 555 32.62 -60.91 -2.40
C GLY A 555 31.55 -60.06 -3.08
N ILE A 556 31.43 -58.80 -2.64
CA ILE A 556 30.44 -57.84 -3.13
C ILE A 556 31.10 -56.86 -4.11
N LYS A 557 30.49 -56.64 -5.29
CA LYS A 557 30.96 -55.65 -6.28
C LYS A 557 31.05 -54.24 -5.66
N PRO A 558 32.09 -53.43 -5.96
CA PRO A 558 32.29 -52.11 -5.34
C PRO A 558 31.06 -51.18 -5.36
N ASP A 559 30.36 -51.08 -6.50
CA ASP A 559 29.16 -50.24 -6.62
C ASP A 559 28.01 -50.69 -5.71
N LEU A 560 27.87 -52.00 -5.51
CA LEU A 560 26.87 -52.59 -4.63
C LEU A 560 27.29 -52.46 -3.17
N LEU A 561 28.57 -52.68 -2.85
CA LEU A 561 29.15 -52.50 -1.52
C LEU A 561 29.01 -51.04 -1.05
N ALA A 562 29.21 -50.06 -1.93
CA ALA A 562 28.98 -48.65 -1.63
C ALA A 562 27.51 -48.34 -1.32
N ARG A 563 26.56 -48.90 -2.10
CA ARG A 563 25.12 -48.75 -1.85
C ARG A 563 24.68 -49.40 -0.53
N LEU A 564 25.11 -50.64 -0.27
CA LEU A 564 24.78 -51.34 0.96
C LEU A 564 25.37 -50.63 2.19
N ASN A 565 26.58 -50.08 2.11
CA ASN A 565 27.14 -49.26 3.18
C ASN A 565 26.39 -47.93 3.39
N ALA A 566 25.81 -47.33 2.35
CA ALA A 566 24.94 -46.17 2.48
C ALA A 566 23.59 -46.54 3.14
N GLU A 567 22.96 -47.64 2.70
CA GLU A 567 21.74 -48.20 3.31
C GLU A 567 21.95 -48.59 4.80
N LEU A 568 23.14 -49.08 5.17
CA LEU A 568 23.52 -49.38 6.56
C LEU A 568 23.81 -48.15 7.42
N ALA A 569 24.23 -47.02 6.82
CA ALA A 569 24.57 -45.79 7.53
C ALA A 569 23.34 -44.88 7.76
N GLU A 570 22.42 -44.84 6.79
CA GLU A 570 21.17 -44.07 6.86
C GLU A 570 19.97 -45.00 6.56
N PRO A 571 19.51 -45.81 7.53
CA PRO A 571 18.38 -46.71 7.33
C PRO A 571 17.10 -45.94 6.99
N ALA A 572 16.38 -46.40 5.96
CA ALA A 572 15.13 -45.79 5.54
C ALA A 572 14.04 -45.94 6.63
N PRO A 573 13.32 -44.86 7.01
CA PRO A 573 12.29 -44.90 8.05
C PRO A 573 10.96 -45.53 7.61
N MET A 574 10.91 -46.16 6.43
CA MET A 574 9.69 -46.73 5.85
C MET A 574 9.85 -48.22 5.53
N ILE A 575 8.84 -49.00 5.93
CA ILE A 575 8.67 -50.39 5.51
C ILE A 575 8.22 -50.40 4.04
N GLU A 576 9.16 -50.28 3.11
CA GLU A 576 8.87 -50.60 1.70
C GLU A 576 8.85 -52.12 1.51
N VAL A 577 7.95 -52.60 0.65
CA VAL A 577 7.82 -54.03 0.31
C VAL A 577 9.13 -54.63 -0.21
N GLU A 578 10.00 -53.80 -0.79
CA GLU A 578 11.32 -54.21 -1.28
C GLU A 578 12.32 -54.53 -0.15
N HIS A 579 12.19 -53.93 1.04
CA HIS A 579 12.99 -54.28 2.22
C HIS A 579 12.59 -55.65 2.79
N ILE A 580 11.30 -56.00 2.72
CA ILE A 580 10.78 -57.33 3.11
C ILE A 580 11.36 -58.44 2.19
N ARG A 581 11.92 -58.09 1.02
CA ARG A 581 12.63 -59.00 0.12
C ARG A 581 14.12 -59.19 0.45
N ARG A 582 14.76 -58.28 1.20
CA ARG A 582 16.21 -58.26 1.54
C ARG A 582 16.46 -58.49 3.04
N GLN A 583 15.86 -59.56 3.59
CA GLN A 583 15.49 -59.70 5.01
C GLN A 583 16.60 -59.62 6.08
N GLY A 584 17.89 -59.66 5.72
CA GLY A 584 18.99 -59.56 6.68
C GLY A 584 19.51 -58.14 6.92
N LEU A 585 19.91 -57.42 5.86
CA LEU A 585 20.67 -56.16 6.02
C LEU A 585 19.83 -54.96 6.50
N ALA A 586 18.54 -54.89 6.15
CA ALA A 586 17.65 -53.85 6.66
C ALA A 586 17.44 -53.97 8.18
N THR A 587 17.29 -55.20 8.67
CA THR A 587 17.20 -55.55 10.09
C THR A 587 18.48 -55.16 10.83
N VAL A 588 19.65 -55.46 10.25
CA VAL A 588 20.96 -55.05 10.77
C VAL A 588 21.08 -53.52 10.85
N ALA A 589 20.66 -52.78 9.81
CA ALA A 589 20.72 -51.32 9.78
C ALA A 589 19.84 -50.68 10.87
N LEU A 590 18.62 -51.19 11.07
CA LEU A 590 17.68 -50.69 12.09
C LEU A 590 18.18 -50.97 13.51
N LEU A 591 18.69 -52.19 13.78
CA LEU A 591 19.22 -52.55 15.11
C LEU A 591 20.52 -51.79 15.40
N ALA A 592 21.37 -51.58 14.40
CA ALA A 592 22.56 -50.76 14.53
C ALA A 592 22.20 -49.30 14.88
N ALA A 593 21.26 -48.69 14.14
CA ALA A 593 20.81 -47.33 14.41
C ALA A 593 20.11 -47.17 15.77
N ALA A 594 19.30 -48.16 16.19
CA ALA A 594 18.64 -48.15 17.50
C ALA A 594 19.62 -48.12 18.68
N HIS A 595 20.75 -48.82 18.56
CA HIS A 595 21.77 -48.92 19.61
C HIS A 595 22.98 -47.99 19.41
N GLY A 596 23.04 -47.24 18.30
CA GLY A 596 24.16 -46.36 17.94
C GLY A 596 25.42 -47.09 17.47
N LEU A 597 25.29 -48.34 17.02
CA LEU A 597 26.37 -49.15 16.47
C LEU A 597 26.67 -48.71 15.04
N ARG A 598 27.90 -48.90 14.57
CA ARG A 598 28.22 -48.74 13.14
C ARG A 598 28.45 -50.09 12.51
N VAL A 599 27.78 -50.37 11.40
CA VAL A 599 28.00 -51.59 10.62
C VAL A 599 28.54 -51.22 9.25
N ARG A 600 29.61 -51.90 8.82
CA ARG A 600 30.27 -51.67 7.53
C ARG A 600 30.61 -52.98 6.86
N LEU A 601 30.42 -53.04 5.55
CA LEU A 601 30.87 -54.13 4.69
C LEU A 601 32.20 -53.73 4.03
N LEU A 602 33.22 -54.55 4.22
CA LEU A 602 34.57 -54.39 3.69
C LEU A 602 34.91 -55.59 2.77
N PRO A 603 35.77 -55.41 1.74
CA PRO A 603 36.23 -56.53 0.92
C PRO A 603 37.18 -57.44 1.70
N GLY A 604 36.93 -58.75 1.68
CA GLY A 604 37.83 -59.76 2.24
C GLY A 604 39.06 -60.00 1.36
N GLN A 605 40.17 -60.44 1.97
CA GLN A 605 41.38 -60.85 1.24
C GLN A 605 41.71 -62.34 1.50
N PRO A 606 42.03 -63.13 0.47
CA PRO A 606 42.11 -62.78 -0.95
C PRO A 606 40.76 -62.68 -1.68
N HIS A 607 39.67 -63.13 -1.07
CA HIS A 607 38.29 -63.02 -1.56
C HIS A 607 37.29 -63.04 -0.40
N GLY A 608 36.00 -62.76 -0.67
CA GLY A 608 34.92 -62.74 0.33
C GLY A 608 34.56 -61.34 0.83
N THR A 609 33.80 -61.28 1.93
CA THR A 609 33.34 -60.05 2.59
C THR A 609 33.66 -60.10 4.09
N VAL A 610 33.97 -58.94 4.67
CA VAL A 610 34.04 -58.74 6.12
C VAL A 610 32.93 -57.78 6.53
N ALA A 611 31.99 -58.25 7.33
CA ALA A 611 31.02 -57.39 8.00
C ALA A 611 31.57 -56.98 9.37
N GLU A 612 31.89 -55.70 9.51
CA GLU A 612 32.44 -55.09 10.72
C GLU A 612 31.33 -54.40 11.51
N VAL A 613 31.17 -54.76 12.78
CA VAL A 613 30.25 -54.14 13.74
C VAL A 613 31.07 -53.44 14.82
N GLU A 614 31.03 -52.11 14.83
CA GLU A 614 31.71 -51.25 15.80
C GLU A 614 30.76 -50.89 16.95
N ILE A 615 31.08 -51.35 18.16
CA ILE A 615 30.41 -50.93 19.41
C ILE A 615 31.20 -49.74 19.99
N PRO A 616 30.60 -48.54 20.08
CA PRO A 616 31.28 -47.35 20.60
C PRO A 616 31.41 -47.39 22.13
N ALA A 617 32.36 -46.61 22.65
CA ALA A 617 32.76 -46.61 24.06
C ALA A 617 31.63 -46.31 25.06
N ASP A 618 30.62 -45.53 24.67
CA ASP A 618 29.46 -45.18 25.51
C ASP A 618 28.40 -46.30 25.61
N LYS A 619 28.59 -47.39 24.86
CA LYS A 619 27.71 -48.57 24.82
C LYS A 619 28.40 -49.86 25.25
N LEU A 620 29.70 -49.80 25.53
CA LEU A 620 30.56 -50.95 25.80
C LEU A 620 30.75 -51.16 27.30
N LEU A 621 30.61 -52.40 27.78
CA LEU A 621 31.03 -52.80 29.11
C LEU A 621 32.31 -53.65 28.99
N ILE A 622 33.24 -53.49 29.93
CA ILE A 622 34.53 -54.20 29.93
C ILE A 622 34.75 -54.86 31.29
N SER A 623 35.00 -56.17 31.28
CA SER A 623 35.40 -56.94 32.47
C SER A 623 36.87 -56.70 32.79
N ILE A 624 37.17 -56.47 34.07
CA ILE A 624 38.54 -56.29 34.59
C ILE A 624 38.78 -57.39 35.63
N PRO A 625 39.74 -58.31 35.41
CA PRO A 625 40.02 -59.39 36.36
C PRO A 625 40.49 -58.87 37.72
N GLU A 626 39.92 -59.40 38.80
CA GLU A 626 40.37 -59.15 40.17
C GLU A 626 41.68 -59.93 40.46
N PRO A 627 42.73 -59.30 41.02
CA PRO A 627 43.99 -60.00 41.30
C PRO A 627 43.86 -60.96 42.49
N ALA A 628 44.19 -62.23 42.27
CA ALA A 628 44.14 -63.27 43.30
C ALA A 628 45.08 -62.99 44.49
N ALA A 629 44.55 -63.03 45.71
CA ALA A 629 45.30 -62.77 46.93
C ALA A 629 46.01 -64.03 47.48
N LEU A 630 47.30 -63.90 47.83
CA LEU A 630 48.06 -64.93 48.56
C LEU A 630 47.71 -64.94 50.06
N PRO A 631 47.85 -66.09 50.76
CA PRO A 631 47.49 -66.21 52.18
C PRO A 631 48.58 -65.63 53.12
N PRO A 632 48.20 -64.89 54.19
CA PRO A 632 49.15 -64.33 55.15
C PRO A 632 49.48 -65.27 56.33
N GLY A 633 50.75 -65.33 56.71
CA GLY A 633 51.22 -65.99 57.95
C GLY A 633 51.15 -65.08 59.19
N PRO A 634 51.23 -65.63 60.43
CA PRO A 634 50.86 -64.90 61.64
C PRO A 634 52.04 -64.27 62.39
N ILE A 635 51.87 -63.03 62.87
CA ILE A 635 52.60 -62.47 64.03
C ILE A 635 51.58 -61.81 64.98
N ALA A 636 51.74 -62.06 66.28
CA ALA A 636 50.71 -61.81 67.28
C ALA A 636 50.90 -60.52 68.11
N GLY A 637 49.76 -59.85 68.40
CA GLY A 637 49.52 -59.11 69.64
C GLY A 637 49.98 -57.63 69.68
N ARG A 638 49.27 -56.70 70.34
CA ARG A 638 48.01 -56.77 71.10
C ARG A 638 47.36 -55.36 71.13
N ARG A 639 46.00 -55.31 71.16
CA ARG A 639 45.06 -54.16 71.25
C ARG A 639 45.47 -53.00 72.18
N ALA A 640 44.91 -51.77 72.12
CA ALA A 640 44.11 -50.99 71.13
C ALA A 640 43.85 -49.59 71.76
N PRO A 641 43.68 -48.47 71.02
CA PRO A 641 42.31 -48.04 70.63
C PRO A 641 42.19 -47.18 69.34
N GLY A 642 40.96 -46.98 68.85
CA GLY A 642 40.57 -45.88 67.95
C GLY A 642 40.16 -46.27 66.52
N GLY A 643 39.06 -45.68 66.02
CA GLY A 643 38.68 -45.70 64.59
C GLY A 643 37.21 -46.00 64.29
N THR A 644 36.37 -44.96 64.20
CA THR A 644 35.03 -44.97 63.58
C THR A 644 34.69 -43.57 63.04
N PRO A 645 33.84 -43.45 62.01
CA PRO A 645 33.92 -44.09 60.70
C PRO A 645 34.28 -43.07 59.59
N ALA A 646 34.42 -43.53 58.35
CA ALA A 646 34.79 -42.68 57.22
C ALA A 646 33.66 -41.77 56.70
N SER A 647 34.01 -40.55 56.29
CA SER A 647 33.19 -39.68 55.44
C SER A 647 33.86 -39.54 54.08
N THR A 648 33.20 -40.01 53.01
CA THR A 648 33.65 -39.78 51.63
C THR A 648 33.10 -38.46 51.09
N LEU A 649 34.02 -37.61 50.62
CA LEU A 649 33.72 -36.32 49.99
C LEU A 649 33.62 -36.46 48.47
N THR A 650 32.66 -35.78 47.87
CA THR A 650 32.55 -35.61 46.41
C THR A 650 33.00 -34.21 46.01
N LEU A 651 33.81 -34.10 44.95
CA LEU A 651 34.12 -32.86 44.24
C LEU A 651 33.65 -32.98 42.79
N PRO A 652 33.20 -31.87 42.19
CA PRO A 652 33.77 -31.51 40.88
C PRO A 652 34.09 -30.01 40.75
N ALA A 653 35.00 -29.69 39.83
CA ALA A 653 35.42 -28.34 39.39
C ALA A 653 36.08 -28.48 37.99
N PRO A 654 36.51 -27.41 37.26
CA PRO A 654 36.52 -25.97 37.61
C PRO A 654 36.15 -24.97 36.46
N THR A 655 36.34 -23.66 36.76
CA THR A 655 36.63 -22.50 35.83
C THR A 655 35.52 -21.91 34.94
N ALA A 656 35.42 -20.59 34.66
CA ALA A 656 36.30 -19.43 34.99
C ALA A 656 35.55 -18.08 35.22
N VAL A 657 36.29 -16.99 35.49
CA VAL A 657 35.94 -15.63 36.02
C VAL A 657 36.36 -14.55 34.96
N PRO A 658 35.83 -13.28 34.83
CA PRO A 658 35.53 -12.21 35.83
C PRO A 658 34.21 -11.41 35.58
N ALA A 659 33.88 -10.19 36.08
CA ALA A 659 34.50 -9.15 36.94
C ALA A 659 33.39 -8.37 37.74
N ARG A 660 33.52 -8.04 39.04
CA ARG A 660 34.16 -6.89 39.75
C ARG A 660 33.22 -5.74 40.22
N ARG A 661 32.89 -5.78 41.53
CA ARG A 661 32.68 -4.70 42.55
C ARG A 661 31.41 -3.80 42.61
N GLY A 662 30.76 -3.87 43.79
CA GLY A 662 30.26 -2.73 44.59
C GLY A 662 28.73 -2.73 44.83
N GLY A 663 28.19 -2.63 46.06
CA GLY A 663 28.75 -2.71 47.42
C GLY A 663 27.73 -2.27 48.50
N SER A 664 27.80 -2.83 49.72
CA SER A 664 27.02 -2.48 50.95
C SER A 664 25.48 -2.63 50.93
N ALA A 665 24.74 -2.85 52.04
CA ALA A 665 25.07 -3.37 53.38
C ALA A 665 23.77 -3.72 54.16
N ALA A 666 23.90 -4.49 55.26
CA ALA A 666 22.99 -4.62 56.41
C ALA A 666 21.62 -5.38 56.30
N LEU A 667 21.45 -6.30 57.26
CA LEU A 667 20.22 -6.96 57.76
C LEU A 667 19.53 -6.04 58.83
N PRO A 668 18.32 -6.32 59.40
CA PRO A 668 17.68 -7.63 59.60
C PRO A 668 16.12 -7.72 59.50
N ALA A 669 15.59 -8.84 60.00
CA ALA A 669 14.28 -9.42 59.80
C ALA A 669 13.04 -8.80 60.49
N ARG A 670 11.86 -9.24 59.99
CA ARG A 670 10.68 -9.80 60.72
C ARG A 670 9.36 -8.99 60.74
N ARG A 671 8.28 -9.77 60.67
CA ARG A 671 6.86 -9.56 61.04
C ARG A 671 5.83 -9.16 59.94
N ARG A 672 4.67 -9.80 60.10
CA ARG A 672 3.48 -9.90 59.25
C ARG A 672 2.33 -9.15 59.96
N PRO A 673 1.52 -8.31 59.28
CA PRO A 673 0.27 -7.77 59.85
C PRO A 673 -0.96 -8.66 59.53
N PRO A 674 -2.08 -8.51 60.26
CA PRO A 674 -3.28 -9.34 60.13
C PRO A 674 -4.38 -8.72 59.25
N ALA A 675 -5.47 -9.48 59.04
CA ALA A 675 -6.68 -9.05 58.34
C ALA A 675 -7.71 -8.36 59.28
N PRO A 676 -8.65 -7.56 58.74
CA PRO A 676 -9.86 -7.11 59.42
C PRO A 676 -11.13 -7.85 58.96
N SER A 677 -12.18 -7.84 59.80
CA SER A 677 -13.43 -8.59 59.61
C SER A 677 -14.70 -7.73 59.81
N THR A 678 -15.58 -7.74 58.79
CA THR A 678 -17.08 -7.79 58.80
C THR A 678 -17.96 -6.78 59.55
N THR A 679 -19.26 -6.78 59.14
CA THR A 679 -20.45 -6.05 59.64
C THR A 679 -20.70 -4.70 58.92
N ASP A 680 -21.83 -4.42 58.24
CA ASP A 680 -23.06 -5.22 57.94
C ASP A 680 -23.70 -4.88 56.56
N GLY A 681 -24.98 -5.21 56.32
CA GLY A 681 -25.71 -5.10 55.04
C GLY A 681 -26.59 -3.83 54.81
N PRO A 682 -27.62 -3.84 53.91
CA PRO A 682 -28.35 -5.00 53.38
C PRO A 682 -28.41 -5.18 51.84
N THR A 683 -28.71 -6.43 51.45
CA THR A 683 -29.29 -6.99 50.21
C THR A 683 -29.61 -6.08 49.00
N GLN A 684 -28.97 -6.38 47.85
CA GLN A 684 -29.65 -6.48 46.53
C GLN A 684 -28.91 -7.47 45.60
N ALA A 685 -29.63 -8.08 44.66
CA ALA A 685 -29.21 -9.32 43.97
C ALA A 685 -28.31 -9.09 42.74
N LEU A 686 -27.37 -10.02 42.52
CA LEU A 686 -26.58 -10.11 41.28
C LEU A 686 -27.34 -10.88 40.18
N PRO A 687 -27.19 -10.51 38.89
CA PRO A 687 -27.90 -11.15 37.79
C PRO A 687 -27.38 -12.56 37.48
N VAL A 688 -28.31 -13.51 37.37
CA VAL A 688 -28.03 -14.91 37.00
C VAL A 688 -27.84 -15.02 35.48
N ILE A 689 -26.73 -15.64 35.05
CA ILE A 689 -26.53 -16.05 33.65
C ILE A 689 -27.25 -17.40 33.45
N PRO A 690 -28.18 -17.53 32.48
CA PRO A 690 -28.93 -18.76 32.29
C PRO A 690 -28.08 -19.85 31.61
N VAL A 691 -27.83 -20.94 32.33
CA VAL A 691 -27.33 -22.19 31.75
C VAL A 691 -28.52 -22.97 31.18
N PRO A 692 -28.52 -23.37 29.89
CA PRO A 692 -29.61 -24.16 29.34
C PRO A 692 -29.63 -25.56 29.96
N ARG A 693 -30.78 -25.93 30.56
CA ARG A 693 -31.03 -27.28 31.08
C ARG A 693 -30.92 -28.30 29.95
N ARG A 694 -30.07 -29.31 30.14
CA ARG A 694 -30.16 -30.57 29.41
C ARG A 694 -31.17 -31.46 30.14
N ALA A 695 -32.20 -31.94 29.44
CA ALA A 695 -33.18 -32.84 30.02
C ALA A 695 -32.53 -34.20 30.34
N THR A 696 -32.95 -34.79 31.46
CA THR A 696 -32.62 -36.16 31.86
C THR A 696 -33.70 -37.11 31.33
N GLU A 697 -33.29 -38.05 30.48
CA GLU A 697 -34.04 -39.25 30.07
C GLU A 697 -33.03 -40.37 29.74
N PRO A 698 -33.42 -41.66 29.67
CA PRO A 698 -32.91 -42.61 30.64
C PRO A 698 -31.72 -43.45 30.17
N GLU A 699 -31.08 -44.12 31.14
CA GLU A 699 -30.21 -45.26 30.87
C GLU A 699 -30.88 -46.26 29.93
N SER A 700 -30.29 -46.43 28.75
CA SER A 700 -30.54 -47.57 27.87
C SER A 700 -29.21 -48.26 27.61
N THR A 701 -29.17 -49.53 27.95
CA THR A 701 -28.05 -50.44 27.71
C THR A 701 -27.63 -50.39 26.24
N PRO A 702 -26.31 -50.43 25.92
CA PRO A 702 -25.89 -50.59 24.54
C PRO A 702 -26.32 -51.98 24.05
N ALA A 703 -27.39 -52.01 23.27
CA ALA A 703 -27.76 -53.18 22.50
C ALA A 703 -26.62 -53.52 21.54
N TYR A 704 -26.26 -54.80 21.48
CA TYR A 704 -25.22 -55.33 20.61
C TYR A 704 -25.69 -55.22 19.15
N ASP A 705 -25.14 -54.28 18.39
CA ASP A 705 -25.51 -54.09 16.99
C ASP A 705 -24.93 -55.23 16.13
N GLU A 706 -25.79 -56.19 15.79
CA GLU A 706 -25.40 -57.42 15.08
C GLU A 706 -25.12 -57.21 13.58
N THR A 707 -25.14 -55.96 13.09
CA THR A 707 -24.92 -55.63 11.67
C THR A 707 -23.44 -55.58 11.25
N ALA A 708 -22.49 -55.72 12.18
CA ALA A 708 -21.06 -55.73 11.90
C ALA A 708 -20.51 -57.00 11.17
N ARG A 709 -21.38 -57.91 10.70
CA ARG A 709 -21.00 -59.16 10.00
C ARG A 709 -20.87 -59.08 8.48
N HIS A 710 -21.08 -57.90 7.86
CA HIS A 710 -21.08 -57.75 6.39
C HIS A 710 -20.13 -56.65 5.85
N LEU A 711 -18.90 -56.58 6.36
CA LEU A 711 -17.78 -56.05 5.59
C LEU A 711 -16.97 -57.22 5.00
N PRO A 712 -16.67 -57.23 3.68
CA PRO A 712 -15.68 -58.15 3.14
C PRO A 712 -14.29 -57.80 3.68
N PRO A 713 -13.39 -58.78 3.86
CA PRO A 713 -12.01 -58.51 4.28
C PRO A 713 -11.27 -57.64 3.24
N PRO A 714 -10.29 -56.82 3.66
CA PRO A 714 -9.52 -55.99 2.73
C PRO A 714 -8.73 -56.85 1.73
N ALA A 715 -8.70 -56.40 0.48
CA ALA A 715 -8.36 -57.19 -0.71
C ALA A 715 -6.86 -57.54 -0.91
N TRP A 716 -6.06 -57.62 0.15
CA TRP A 716 -4.64 -58.03 0.09
C TRP A 716 -4.38 -59.46 0.61
N PHE A 717 -5.44 -60.25 0.84
CA PHE A 717 -5.36 -61.64 1.32
C PHE A 717 -6.03 -62.65 0.36
N VAL A 718 -6.05 -62.36 -0.95
CA VAL A 718 -6.58 -63.28 -1.98
C VAL A 718 -5.64 -63.37 -3.18
N GLU A 719 -4.41 -63.85 -2.93
CA GLU A 719 -3.55 -64.35 -4.00
C GLU A 719 -2.71 -65.52 -3.48
N GLY A 720 -3.26 -66.73 -3.61
CA GLY A 720 -2.72 -67.96 -3.02
C GLY A 720 -3.67 -69.14 -3.19
N ALA A 721 -3.53 -69.84 -4.32
CA ALA A 721 -4.26 -71.05 -4.72
C ALA A 721 -5.78 -70.92 -4.98
N THR A 722 -6.17 -71.06 -6.25
CA THR A 722 -7.27 -71.97 -6.66
C THR A 722 -7.17 -72.31 -8.15
N VAL A 723 -7.64 -73.50 -8.51
CA VAL A 723 -7.43 -74.15 -9.81
C VAL A 723 -8.45 -73.68 -10.85
N HIS A 724 -8.04 -73.57 -12.12
CA HIS A 724 -8.94 -73.29 -13.25
C HIS A 724 -10.01 -74.37 -13.45
N MET A 725 -11.28 -73.96 -13.60
CA MET A 725 -12.27 -74.63 -14.45
C MET A 725 -13.07 -73.58 -15.24
N PRO A 726 -13.27 -73.74 -16.56
CA PRO A 726 -13.95 -72.73 -17.38
C PRO A 726 -15.45 -73.00 -17.54
N SER A 727 -16.27 -71.93 -17.52
CA SER A 727 -17.63 -71.97 -18.04
C SER A 727 -18.06 -70.65 -18.69
N THR A 728 -18.75 -70.82 -19.82
CA THR A 728 -19.05 -69.83 -20.88
C THR A 728 -20.15 -68.82 -20.48
N PRO A 729 -20.16 -67.57 -20.99
CA PRO A 729 -20.93 -66.48 -20.36
C PRO A 729 -22.43 -66.47 -20.69
N ALA A 730 -23.24 -66.12 -19.68
CA ALA A 730 -24.65 -65.78 -19.84
C ALA A 730 -24.83 -64.30 -20.19
N ARG A 731 -25.71 -64.02 -21.17
CA ARG A 731 -26.03 -62.67 -21.68
C ARG A 731 -27.24 -62.10 -20.92
N GLY A 732 -27.10 -60.92 -20.32
CA GLY A 732 -28.16 -60.20 -19.58
C GLY A 732 -28.10 -58.69 -19.82
N LEU A 733 -29.26 -58.02 -19.78
CA LEU A 733 -29.48 -56.65 -20.29
C LEU A 733 -29.14 -55.53 -19.29
N PRO A 734 -28.90 -54.28 -19.76
CA PRO A 734 -28.64 -53.13 -18.90
C PRO A 734 -29.94 -52.48 -18.39
N GLY A 735 -29.98 -52.10 -17.11
CA GLY A 735 -31.15 -51.44 -16.51
C GLY A 735 -30.83 -50.73 -15.19
N GLN A 736 -30.88 -49.39 -15.25
CA GLN A 736 -31.25 -48.41 -14.22
C GLN A 736 -31.18 -48.80 -12.72
N ASP A 737 -30.38 -48.03 -11.96
CA ASP A 737 -30.79 -47.60 -10.61
C ASP A 737 -30.12 -46.26 -10.22
N THR A 738 -30.78 -45.14 -10.54
CA THR A 738 -30.30 -43.78 -10.24
C THR A 738 -31.20 -43.03 -9.24
N THR A 739 -31.65 -43.74 -8.22
CA THR A 739 -32.52 -43.21 -7.16
C THR A 739 -32.08 -43.72 -5.79
N THR A 740 -32.29 -42.95 -4.73
CA THR A 740 -32.23 -43.47 -3.35
C THR A 740 -33.60 -43.98 -2.90
N ALA A 741 -33.65 -44.73 -1.80
CA ALA A 741 -34.88 -45.36 -1.29
C ALA A 741 -36.05 -44.40 -0.98
N ASN A 742 -35.81 -43.07 -0.97
CA ASN A 742 -36.83 -42.04 -0.80
C ASN A 742 -37.20 -41.33 -2.13
N GLY A 743 -36.96 -41.95 -3.29
CA GLY A 743 -37.43 -41.47 -4.59
C GLY A 743 -36.70 -40.25 -5.16
N LEU A 744 -35.54 -39.87 -4.62
CA LEU A 744 -34.77 -38.70 -5.06
C LEU A 744 -33.56 -39.12 -5.94
N PRO A 745 -33.29 -38.41 -7.06
CA PRO A 745 -32.17 -38.74 -7.95
C PRO A 745 -30.81 -38.34 -7.36
N LYS A 746 -29.81 -39.23 -7.48
CA LYS A 746 -28.43 -38.99 -7.01
C LYS A 746 -27.74 -37.89 -7.83
N ARG A 747 -27.22 -36.84 -7.17
CA ARG A 747 -26.37 -35.81 -7.78
C ARG A 747 -24.90 -36.26 -7.90
N GLN A 748 -24.29 -36.05 -9.06
CA GLN A 748 -22.84 -36.19 -9.27
C GLN A 748 -22.13 -34.83 -9.13
N PRO A 749 -20.97 -34.74 -8.46
CA PRO A 749 -20.24 -33.49 -8.30
C PRO A 749 -19.14 -33.28 -9.36
N LYS A 750 -19.51 -32.68 -10.51
CA LYS A 750 -18.68 -31.75 -11.33
C LYS A 750 -19.35 -31.48 -12.69
N ALA A 751 -20.09 -30.39 -12.79
CA ALA A 751 -20.44 -29.75 -14.06
C ALA A 751 -20.44 -28.24 -13.87
N THR A 752 -19.70 -27.51 -14.71
CA THR A 752 -19.59 -26.05 -14.66
C THR A 752 -20.93 -25.42 -15.01
N PHE A 753 -21.52 -24.65 -14.09
CA PHE A 753 -22.79 -23.96 -14.32
C PHE A 753 -22.54 -22.51 -14.77
N THR A 754 -22.45 -22.29 -16.08
CA THR A 754 -22.61 -20.94 -16.66
C THR A 754 -24.10 -20.59 -16.71
N PRO A 755 -24.58 -19.53 -16.04
CA PRO A 755 -25.96 -19.10 -16.16
C PRO A 755 -26.22 -18.51 -17.56
N PRO A 756 -27.41 -18.73 -18.15
CA PRO A 756 -27.82 -18.02 -19.36
C PRO A 756 -28.05 -16.53 -19.06
N PRO A 757 -27.89 -15.63 -20.05
CA PRO A 757 -28.17 -14.20 -19.88
C PRO A 757 -29.68 -13.97 -19.60
N PRO A 758 -30.03 -12.94 -18.81
CA PRO A 758 -31.43 -12.60 -18.56
C PRO A 758 -32.13 -12.14 -19.85
N PRO A 759 -33.45 -12.37 -19.99
CA PRO A 759 -34.21 -11.87 -21.14
C PRO A 759 -34.17 -10.34 -21.19
N ALA A 760 -34.10 -9.79 -22.39
CA ALA A 760 -34.14 -8.34 -22.60
C ALA A 760 -35.49 -7.78 -22.14
N ALA A 761 -35.46 -6.76 -21.29
CA ALA A 761 -36.65 -6.00 -20.93
C ALA A 761 -37.03 -5.05 -22.07
N ASP A 762 -38.32 -4.98 -22.40
CA ASP A 762 -38.83 -4.11 -23.46
C ASP A 762 -38.49 -2.64 -23.21
N ALA A 763 -37.91 -1.99 -24.23
CA ALA A 763 -37.67 -0.56 -24.21
C ALA A 763 -39.01 0.20 -24.39
N PRO A 764 -39.31 1.22 -23.57
CA PRO A 764 -40.51 2.03 -23.78
C PRO A 764 -40.38 2.81 -25.10
N VAL A 765 -41.28 2.52 -26.04
CA VAL A 765 -41.40 3.24 -27.32
C VAL A 765 -41.72 4.71 -27.04
N ARG A 766 -40.71 5.58 -27.12
CA ARG A 766 -40.91 7.04 -27.14
C ARG A 766 -41.44 7.43 -28.52
N SER A 767 -42.61 8.05 -28.55
CA SER A 767 -43.23 8.52 -29.79
C SER A 767 -42.37 9.61 -30.46
N MET A 768 -42.24 9.54 -31.79
CA MET A 768 -41.49 10.52 -32.59
C MET A 768 -42.19 11.89 -32.73
N GLY A 769 -43.11 12.25 -31.83
CA GLY A 769 -43.80 13.55 -31.83
C GLY A 769 -43.00 14.69 -31.19
N GLY A 770 -42.10 14.40 -30.24
CA GLY A 770 -41.41 15.42 -29.42
C GLY A 770 -40.15 16.05 -30.02
N LEU A 771 -39.57 15.43 -31.07
CA LEU A 771 -38.31 15.90 -31.67
C LEU A 771 -38.54 16.95 -32.78
N ALA A 772 -39.69 16.93 -33.45
CA ALA A 772 -40.04 17.93 -34.46
C ALA A 772 -40.33 19.32 -33.84
N SER A 773 -40.97 19.36 -32.66
CA SER A 773 -41.30 20.61 -31.97
C SER A 773 -40.08 21.32 -31.38
N THR A 774 -39.07 20.56 -30.93
CA THR A 774 -37.81 21.09 -30.39
C THR A 774 -36.87 21.59 -31.49
N ALA A 775 -36.77 20.91 -32.63
CA ALA A 775 -36.07 21.43 -33.82
C ALA A 775 -36.70 22.73 -34.35
N GLY A 776 -38.03 22.77 -34.48
CA GLY A 776 -38.78 23.95 -34.92
C GLY A 776 -38.77 25.14 -33.94
N ALA A 777 -38.31 24.95 -32.70
CA ALA A 777 -38.07 26.04 -31.75
C ALA A 777 -36.66 26.62 -31.91
N TYR A 778 -35.66 25.79 -32.20
CA TYR A 778 -34.27 26.21 -32.41
C TYR A 778 -34.11 27.05 -33.69
N GLN A 779 -34.74 26.62 -34.79
CA GLN A 779 -34.63 27.29 -36.09
C GLN A 779 -35.26 28.70 -36.09
N ARG A 780 -36.42 28.87 -35.43
CA ARG A 780 -37.04 30.19 -35.21
C ARG A 780 -36.25 31.14 -34.30
N GLY A 781 -35.23 30.63 -33.58
CA GLY A 781 -34.29 31.45 -32.83
C GLY A 781 -33.16 32.07 -33.68
N LEU A 782 -32.83 31.45 -34.82
CA LEU A 782 -31.73 31.88 -35.69
C LEU A 782 -32.14 32.98 -36.68
N ASP A 783 -33.36 32.91 -37.22
CA ASP A 783 -33.86 33.89 -38.21
C ASP A 783 -34.10 35.31 -37.65
N ARG A 784 -33.99 35.51 -36.32
CA ARG A 784 -34.17 36.83 -35.67
C ARG A 784 -32.88 37.64 -35.50
N ARG A 785 -31.74 37.21 -36.06
CA ARG A 785 -30.43 37.88 -35.83
C ARG A 785 -29.73 38.53 -37.03
N PHE A 786 -30.36 38.61 -38.21
CA PHE A 786 -29.80 39.35 -39.35
C PHE A 786 -30.83 40.28 -40.01
N PRO A 787 -30.72 41.61 -39.86
CA PRO A 787 -31.41 42.54 -40.74
C PRO A 787 -30.70 42.55 -42.10
N GLN A 788 -31.40 42.20 -43.18
CA GLN A 788 -30.87 42.32 -44.55
C GLN A 788 -30.71 43.80 -44.94
N SER A 789 -29.50 44.20 -45.33
CA SER A 789 -29.28 45.47 -46.03
C SER A 789 -29.61 45.33 -47.52
N LYS A 790 -30.49 46.21 -48.02
CA LYS A 790 -30.69 46.42 -49.47
C LYS A 790 -29.58 47.34 -50.02
N GLY A 791 -29.20 47.11 -51.28
CA GLY A 791 -28.34 47.97 -52.10
C GLY A 791 -27.69 47.14 -53.22
N GLN A 792 -28.18 47.17 -54.45
CA GLN A 792 -27.91 48.19 -55.49
C GLN A 792 -26.45 48.25 -55.94
N SER A 793 -26.07 47.35 -56.85
CA SER A 793 -25.64 47.63 -58.23
C SER A 793 -25.67 46.33 -59.05
#